data_AF-A0A9E2SBV6-F1
#
_entry.id   AF-A0A9E2SBV6-F1
#
_cell.length_a   1.000
_cell.length_b   1.000
_cell.length_c   1.000
_cell.angle_alpha   90.00
_cell.angle_beta   90.00
_cell.angle_gamma   90.00
#
_symmetry.space_group_name_H-M   'P 1'
#
loop_
_entity.id
_entity.type
_entity.pdbx_description
1 polymer ?
#
loop_
_entity_poly.entity_id
_entity_poly.type
_entity_poly.pdbx_seq_one_letter_code
_entity_poly.pdbx_strand_id
1 'polypeptide(L)'
;MAGTNGEESALTLEDFRLVVAPLIEYLQRSNGDSSVKKEHYGNGERRSNLILSDVVDDNGSQYVDLVQEGGGVHGIALAGYTYVLEKMGVSFMKMAGTSAGAINTLLLSAVNTKAEILKLQECVKQPVNTPTDVWNDALKYHPFSVKAEDYYETRSEKLLKYLCEKKLSDLVDGHIMWRKLLLHLFQNTVNVKSVKDYLTKMKVWSLIALAAFGLLIVSASGLVFITCNQDLYCCDNWIEKLFKWVAAISVAVIFFSISYLLGQFLVGRLLYRNAERFGINPGKDFEDWLTKIMEENGIKNVSHLKNKLQLERNCFNPAYYPSKIKYDSKNLPVETEPFVNAIEIAKQDIEVAKVRADDASFRTKDDILDEMTDKLVALSKKIKPEQRGRKDLAANLLEGFQEIIAAKARMDTERDIVANNQQQPEDLENSAEIEQSHDEETKSSFDKEIAIVSSDITNGIKVEFPAMHKMYWGEDFDISPARYVRASMSVHFFFKPFEVDYVTAQKAVIEKEWKCLLNIDKRLQEKDTHALMVDGGMLSNFPVNIFYNPSSPVPIKPTVGIKLEFEDDATSNTIDTMGKLVGSMISTMRYFYDRDFISKHNIFKKTIRSIDTGQINWLNFNLSDEDKIELFFRGALTAAIFLVNNDDLQKRAKDIQYLVKCGTALSFRGKKINIYPDQKCEFRTEDYSTEEVSFNWNNYKIDRVLFIGEAITTKNRLKRKASFGKKPDNTVDVNPNQPPKK
;
A
#
# COMPACT_ATOMS: atom_id res chain seq x y z
N MET A 1 -3.99 -38.05 -38.24
CA MET A 1 -5.11 -37.10 -38.12
C MET A 1 -4.85 -36.27 -36.88
N ALA A 2 -4.86 -34.95 -37.05
CA ALA A 2 -4.38 -33.98 -36.07
C ALA A 2 -5.08 -34.13 -34.72
N GLY A 3 -4.26 -34.23 -33.66
CA GLY A 3 -4.73 -34.07 -32.29
C GLY A 3 -5.24 -32.65 -32.11
N THR A 4 -6.45 -32.53 -31.59
CA THR A 4 -7.03 -31.29 -31.11
C THR A 4 -6.11 -30.75 -30.01
N ASN A 5 -5.39 -29.66 -30.29
CA ASN A 5 -4.76 -28.85 -29.26
C ASN A 5 -5.87 -28.41 -28.30
N GLY A 6 -5.92 -29.03 -27.12
CA GLY A 6 -6.78 -28.58 -26.04
C GLY A 6 -6.31 -27.19 -25.63
N GLU A 7 -7.16 -26.18 -25.80
CA GLU A 7 -6.98 -24.91 -25.11
C GLU A 7 -6.96 -25.22 -23.61
N GLU A 8 -5.82 -25.04 -22.94
CA GLU A 8 -5.77 -25.07 -21.48
C GLU A 8 -6.77 -24.03 -20.96
N SER A 9 -7.79 -24.50 -20.23
CA SER A 9 -8.78 -23.61 -19.58
C SER A 9 -8.07 -22.55 -18.73
N ALA A 10 -8.62 -21.33 -18.65
CA ALA A 10 -8.02 -20.26 -17.85
C ALA A 10 -7.89 -20.66 -16.36
N LEU A 11 -6.87 -20.13 -15.66
CA LEU A 11 -6.70 -20.27 -14.21
C LEU A 11 -7.99 -19.93 -13.44
N THR A 12 -8.35 -20.76 -12.46
CA THR A 12 -9.55 -20.59 -11.64
C THR A 12 -9.20 -20.29 -10.19
N LEU A 13 -10.15 -19.72 -9.43
CA LEU A 13 -9.98 -19.50 -7.99
C LEU A 13 -9.74 -20.78 -7.20
N GLU A 14 -10.28 -21.91 -7.68
CA GLU A 14 -10.08 -23.20 -7.01
C GLU A 14 -8.62 -23.65 -7.10
N ASP A 15 -7.94 -23.37 -8.21
CA ASP A 15 -6.50 -23.66 -8.35
C ASP A 15 -5.69 -22.94 -7.25
N PHE A 16 -6.02 -21.67 -6.97
CA PHE A 16 -5.38 -20.89 -5.91
C PHE A 16 -5.72 -21.41 -4.51
N ARG A 17 -6.97 -21.79 -4.26
CA ARG A 17 -7.41 -22.35 -2.97
C ARG A 17 -6.67 -23.65 -2.65
N LEU A 18 -6.56 -24.55 -3.62
CA LEU A 18 -5.91 -25.85 -3.46
C LEU A 18 -4.44 -25.72 -3.09
N VAL A 19 -3.70 -24.81 -3.72
CA VAL A 19 -2.26 -24.66 -3.46
C VAL A 19 -1.95 -24.09 -2.07
N VAL A 20 -2.85 -23.28 -1.49
CA VAL A 20 -2.66 -22.69 -0.14
C VAL A 20 -3.39 -23.42 0.98
N ALA A 21 -4.27 -24.38 0.67
CA ALA A 21 -5.02 -25.14 1.67
C ALA A 21 -4.14 -25.72 2.79
N PRO A 22 -2.94 -26.30 2.53
CA PRO A 22 -2.06 -26.80 3.60
C PRO A 22 -1.62 -25.72 4.59
N LEU A 23 -1.41 -24.47 4.12
CA LEU A 23 -1.03 -23.36 4.98
C LEU A 23 -2.19 -22.96 5.91
N ILE A 24 -3.40 -22.85 5.35
CA ILE A 24 -4.61 -22.49 6.10
C ILE A 24 -4.95 -23.57 7.13
N GLU A 25 -4.97 -24.85 6.74
CA GLU A 25 -5.23 -25.95 7.65
C GLU A 25 -4.24 -25.98 8.81
N TYR A 26 -2.97 -25.74 8.52
CA TYR A 26 -1.93 -25.70 9.54
C TYR A 26 -2.18 -24.59 10.55
N LEU A 27 -2.46 -23.36 10.09
CA LEU A 27 -2.74 -22.22 10.96
C LEU A 27 -3.99 -22.42 11.81
N GLN A 28 -5.04 -23.04 11.26
CA GLN A 28 -6.26 -23.33 12.01
C GLN A 28 -6.02 -24.38 13.11
N ARG A 29 -5.20 -25.40 12.83
CA ARG A 29 -4.83 -26.43 13.82
C ARG A 29 -3.88 -25.89 14.89
N SER A 30 -2.83 -25.15 14.50
CA SER A 30 -1.80 -24.67 15.43
C SER A 30 -2.33 -23.59 16.38
N ASN A 31 -3.30 -22.81 15.94
CA ASN A 31 -3.94 -21.76 16.73
C ASN A 31 -5.25 -22.21 17.42
N GLY A 32 -5.61 -23.51 17.39
CA GLY A 32 -6.82 -24.03 18.04
C GLY A 32 -6.48 -24.86 19.29
N ASP A 33 -6.98 -24.48 20.46
CA ASP A 33 -6.99 -25.35 21.65
C ASP A 33 -8.24 -26.24 21.60
N SER A 34 -8.02 -27.56 21.65
CA SER A 34 -9.04 -28.63 21.67
C SER A 34 -9.96 -28.64 22.90
N SER A 35 -9.80 -27.73 23.86
CA SER A 35 -10.50 -27.74 25.15
C SER A 35 -11.74 -26.81 25.26
N VAL A 36 -11.99 -25.91 24.30
CA VAL A 36 -13.13 -24.98 24.35
C VAL A 36 -14.30 -25.54 23.54
N LYS A 37 -15.41 -25.85 24.23
CA LYS A 37 -16.66 -26.32 23.62
C LYS A 37 -17.11 -25.36 22.51
N LYS A 38 -17.43 -25.91 21.34
CA LYS A 38 -18.11 -25.23 20.23
C LYS A 38 -19.47 -24.69 20.70
N GLU A 39 -19.52 -23.50 21.27
CA GLU A 39 -20.78 -22.80 21.47
C GLU A 39 -21.29 -22.29 20.12
N HIS A 40 -22.52 -22.70 19.79
CA HIS A 40 -23.22 -22.33 18.57
C HIS A 40 -23.51 -20.82 18.56
N TYR A 41 -22.69 -20.07 17.84
CA TYR A 41 -23.05 -18.74 17.33
C TYR A 41 -23.13 -18.85 15.80
N GLY A 42 -24.20 -18.27 15.22
CA GLY A 42 -24.72 -18.58 13.88
C GLY A 42 -23.69 -18.65 12.75
N ASN A 43 -23.77 -19.76 12.02
CA ASN A 43 -23.31 -20.09 10.66
C ASN A 43 -21.97 -19.55 10.14
N GLY A 44 -21.02 -20.47 10.10
CA GLY A 44 -19.74 -20.40 9.38
C GLY A 44 -18.62 -20.83 10.31
N GLU A 45 -17.99 -21.98 10.06
CA GLU A 45 -16.83 -22.47 10.81
C GLU A 45 -15.67 -21.48 10.74
N ARG A 46 -15.67 -20.47 11.61
CA ARG A 46 -14.61 -19.48 11.72
C ARG A 46 -14.43 -19.15 13.19
N ARG A 47 -13.34 -19.64 13.75
CA ARG A 47 -12.55 -18.96 14.76
C ARG A 47 -11.26 -19.75 14.93
N SER A 48 -10.19 -19.28 14.28
CA SER A 48 -8.85 -19.48 14.82
C SER A 48 -8.84 -18.76 16.19
N ASN A 49 -8.17 -19.29 17.22
CA ASN A 49 -8.00 -18.55 18.49
C ASN A 49 -6.93 -17.44 18.36
N LEU A 50 -6.56 -17.07 17.13
CA LEU A 50 -5.49 -16.14 16.84
C LEU A 50 -6.01 -14.71 16.97
N ILE A 51 -5.68 -14.05 18.09
CA ILE A 51 -6.05 -12.66 18.38
C ILE A 51 -4.88 -11.72 18.02
N LEU A 52 -4.94 -11.18 16.81
CA LEU A 52 -3.94 -10.29 16.20
C LEU A 52 -4.25 -8.82 16.53
N SER A 53 -5.52 -8.45 16.53
CA SER A 53 -5.96 -7.08 16.78
C SER A 53 -6.75 -6.95 18.07
N ASP A 54 -6.56 -5.81 18.74
CA ASP A 54 -7.35 -5.31 19.85
C ASP A 54 -8.50 -4.38 19.40
N VAL A 55 -8.69 -4.25 18.08
CA VAL A 55 -9.81 -3.58 17.43
C VAL A 55 -10.71 -4.64 16.81
N VAL A 56 -11.95 -4.74 17.29
CA VAL A 56 -12.93 -5.70 16.79
C VAL A 56 -14.29 -5.06 16.61
N ASP A 57 -15.14 -5.66 15.77
CA ASP A 57 -16.56 -5.31 15.74
C ASP A 57 -17.37 -6.15 16.74
N ASP A 58 -18.66 -5.87 16.83
CA ASP A 58 -19.60 -6.58 17.70
C ASP A 58 -19.69 -8.09 17.36
N ASN A 59 -19.38 -8.46 16.11
CA ASN A 59 -19.37 -9.85 15.64
C ASN A 59 -18.04 -10.57 15.95
N GLY A 60 -17.03 -9.83 16.42
CA GLY A 60 -15.71 -10.35 16.75
C GLY A 60 -14.74 -10.45 15.56
N SER A 61 -15.05 -9.79 14.44
CA SER A 61 -14.10 -9.61 13.32
C SER A 61 -12.97 -8.69 13.78
N GLN A 62 -11.71 -9.03 13.45
CA GLN A 62 -10.53 -8.29 13.88
C GLN A 62 -10.11 -7.30 12.80
N TYR A 63 -9.77 -6.06 13.17
CA TYR A 63 -9.44 -5.01 12.20
C TYR A 63 -8.00 -4.53 12.33
N VAL A 64 -7.32 -4.39 11.20
CA VAL A 64 -5.98 -3.79 11.10
C VAL A 64 -5.98 -2.69 10.03
N ASP A 65 -5.04 -1.76 10.14
CA ASP A 65 -4.69 -0.88 9.02
C ASP A 65 -3.69 -1.63 8.12
N LEU A 66 -3.81 -1.48 6.80
CA LEU A 66 -3.04 -2.21 5.81
C LEU A 66 -2.24 -1.25 4.93
N VAL A 67 -0.94 -1.49 4.76
CA VAL A 67 -0.07 -0.74 3.85
C VAL A 67 0.57 -1.72 2.87
N GLN A 68 0.53 -1.39 1.58
CA GLN A 68 0.98 -2.27 0.50
C GLN A 68 1.99 -1.56 -0.43
N GLU A 69 3.13 -2.20 -0.66
CA GLU A 69 4.20 -1.70 -1.52
C GLU A 69 3.88 -1.81 -3.03
N GLY A 70 4.44 -0.91 -3.82
CA GLY A 70 4.47 -1.02 -5.28
C GLY A 70 5.51 -2.02 -5.81
N GLY A 71 5.11 -2.89 -6.76
CA GLY A 71 6.00 -3.90 -7.35
C GLY A 71 5.50 -4.50 -8.67
N GLY A 72 4.80 -3.72 -9.49
CA GLY A 72 4.32 -4.16 -10.81
C GLY A 72 3.50 -5.46 -10.76
N VAL A 73 3.92 -6.46 -11.54
CA VAL A 73 3.18 -7.74 -11.65
C VAL A 73 3.21 -8.59 -10.37
N HIS A 74 4.09 -8.25 -9.41
CA HIS A 74 4.13 -8.91 -8.10
C HIS A 74 2.93 -8.58 -7.22
N GLY A 75 2.03 -7.69 -7.63
CA GLY A 75 0.77 -7.42 -6.94
C GLY A 75 -0.10 -8.66 -6.67
N ILE A 76 0.11 -9.77 -7.40
CA ILE A 76 -0.54 -11.07 -7.13
C ILE A 76 -0.08 -11.66 -5.78
N ALA A 77 1.17 -11.42 -5.38
CA ALA A 77 1.68 -11.86 -4.09
C ALA A 77 1.02 -11.10 -2.93
N LEU A 78 0.71 -9.81 -3.11
CA LEU A 78 -0.06 -9.04 -2.13
C LEU A 78 -1.44 -9.68 -1.90
N ALA A 79 -2.12 -10.11 -2.97
CA ALA A 79 -3.41 -10.80 -2.89
C ALA A 79 -3.32 -12.13 -2.11
N GLY A 80 -2.23 -12.88 -2.28
CA GLY A 80 -1.97 -14.09 -1.50
C GLY A 80 -1.81 -13.82 -0.01
N TYR A 81 -1.11 -12.74 0.34
CA TYR A 81 -0.91 -12.32 1.72
C TYR A 81 -2.24 -11.90 2.38
N THR A 82 -3.00 -11.01 1.73
CA THR A 82 -4.29 -10.55 2.25
C THR A 82 -5.32 -11.68 2.32
N TYR A 83 -5.29 -12.63 1.39
CA TYR A 83 -6.14 -13.82 1.40
C TYR A 83 -5.95 -14.64 2.69
N VAL A 84 -4.71 -14.91 3.09
CA VAL A 84 -4.43 -15.67 4.33
C VAL A 84 -4.87 -14.89 5.57
N LEU A 85 -4.62 -13.58 5.62
CA LEU A 85 -5.11 -12.72 6.71
C LEU A 85 -6.64 -12.80 6.84
N GLU A 86 -7.38 -12.65 5.73
CA GLU A 86 -8.84 -12.73 5.71
C GLU A 86 -9.36 -14.11 6.12
N LYS A 87 -8.73 -15.20 5.62
CA LYS A 87 -9.08 -16.56 6.06
C LYS A 87 -8.87 -16.77 7.56
N MET A 88 -7.92 -16.05 8.16
CA MET A 88 -7.65 -16.06 9.60
C MET A 88 -8.48 -15.06 10.41
N GLY A 89 -9.49 -14.42 9.79
CA GLY A 89 -10.45 -13.55 10.47
C GLY A 89 -9.99 -12.10 10.64
N VAL A 90 -9.02 -11.66 9.85
CA VAL A 90 -8.55 -10.27 9.81
C VAL A 90 -9.21 -9.51 8.67
N SER A 91 -9.76 -8.35 8.98
CA SER A 91 -10.34 -7.39 8.06
C SER A 91 -9.51 -6.10 8.04
N PHE A 92 -9.60 -5.36 6.94
CA PHE A 92 -8.82 -4.14 6.72
C PHE A 92 -9.71 -2.92 6.92
N MET A 93 -9.29 -2.01 7.80
CA MET A 93 -10.05 -0.79 8.08
C MET A 93 -9.57 0.38 7.23
N LYS A 94 -8.29 0.72 7.36
CA LYS A 94 -7.64 1.71 6.50
C LYS A 94 -6.67 1.01 5.58
N MET A 95 -6.60 1.44 4.33
CA MET A 95 -5.74 0.83 3.34
C MET A 95 -4.92 1.88 2.60
N ALA A 96 -3.62 1.67 2.49
CA ALA A 96 -2.72 2.54 1.74
C ALA A 96 -1.90 1.72 0.74
N GLY A 97 -1.73 2.25 -0.47
CA GLY A 97 -0.97 1.55 -1.50
C GLY A 97 -0.35 2.47 -2.55
N THR A 98 0.77 2.00 -3.10
CA THR A 98 1.46 2.62 -4.24
C THR A 98 1.50 1.63 -5.40
N SER A 99 1.26 2.08 -6.64
CA SER A 99 1.41 1.25 -7.85
C SER A 99 0.60 -0.06 -7.76
N ALA A 100 1.25 -1.23 -7.80
CA ALA A 100 0.58 -2.53 -7.60
C ALA A 100 -0.18 -2.65 -6.26
N GLY A 101 0.33 -2.01 -5.20
CA GLY A 101 -0.36 -1.86 -3.92
C GLY A 101 -1.61 -0.99 -4.01
N ALA A 102 -1.57 0.08 -4.82
CA ALA A 102 -2.74 0.94 -5.07
C ALA A 102 -3.87 0.20 -5.80
N ILE A 103 -3.52 -0.68 -6.76
CA ILE A 103 -4.50 -1.57 -7.41
C ILE A 103 -5.18 -2.45 -6.35
N ASN A 104 -4.39 -3.13 -5.52
CA ASN A 104 -4.95 -4.00 -4.47
C ASN A 104 -5.82 -3.21 -3.48
N THR A 105 -5.34 -2.07 -3.00
CA THR A 105 -6.04 -1.19 -2.07
C THR A 105 -7.38 -0.70 -2.63
N LEU A 106 -7.43 -0.22 -3.88
CA LEU A 106 -8.68 0.23 -4.48
C LEU A 106 -9.66 -0.95 -4.68
N LEU A 107 -9.18 -2.09 -5.17
CA LEU A 107 -10.03 -3.27 -5.40
C LEU A 107 -10.58 -3.85 -4.09
N LEU A 108 -9.76 -3.97 -3.04
CA LEU A 108 -10.21 -4.39 -1.70
C LEU A 108 -11.23 -3.43 -1.10
N SER A 109 -11.09 -2.12 -1.37
CA SER A 109 -12.05 -1.10 -0.94
C SER A 109 -13.36 -1.17 -1.72
N ALA A 110 -13.31 -1.61 -2.98
CA ALA A 110 -14.46 -1.68 -3.87
C ALA A 110 -15.35 -2.91 -3.62
N VAL A 111 -14.76 -4.03 -3.21
CA VAL A 111 -15.47 -5.30 -3.06
C VAL A 111 -15.94 -5.54 -1.63
N ASN A 112 -16.92 -6.42 -1.47
CA ASN A 112 -17.39 -6.93 -0.18
C ASN A 112 -17.47 -8.45 -0.21
N THR A 113 -17.33 -9.06 0.97
CA THR A 113 -17.61 -10.49 1.19
C THR A 113 -19.11 -10.72 1.35
N LYS A 114 -19.52 -11.99 1.26
CA LYS A 114 -20.89 -12.40 1.58
C LYS A 114 -21.35 -11.92 2.97
N ALA A 115 -20.49 -12.08 3.97
CA ALA A 115 -20.82 -11.72 5.35
C ALA A 115 -20.99 -10.20 5.54
N GLU A 116 -20.12 -9.42 4.89
CA GLU A 116 -20.18 -7.95 4.94
C GLU A 116 -21.45 -7.41 4.27
N ILE A 117 -21.84 -7.95 3.11
CA ILE A 117 -23.07 -7.54 2.43
C ILE A 117 -24.30 -7.83 3.28
N LEU A 118 -24.39 -9.01 3.89
CA LEU A 118 -25.51 -9.36 4.77
C LEU A 118 -25.62 -8.38 5.96
N LYS A 119 -24.49 -8.04 6.59
CA LYS A 119 -24.44 -7.06 7.67
C LYS A 119 -24.84 -5.65 7.19
N LEU A 120 -24.33 -5.21 6.05
CA LEU A 120 -24.72 -3.92 5.46
C LEU A 120 -26.22 -3.87 5.17
N GLN A 121 -26.81 -4.95 4.62
CA GLN A 121 -28.25 -5.07 4.40
C GLN A 121 -29.07 -5.01 5.70
N GLU A 122 -28.55 -5.56 6.80
CA GLU A 122 -29.18 -5.46 8.13
C GLU A 122 -29.10 -4.05 8.69
N CYS A 123 -27.92 -3.41 8.65
CA CYS A 123 -27.72 -2.07 9.15
C CYS A 123 -28.62 -1.04 8.45
N VAL A 124 -28.78 -1.17 7.13
CA VAL A 124 -29.62 -0.25 6.35
C VAL A 124 -31.13 -0.43 6.60
N LYS A 125 -31.57 -1.61 7.08
CA LYS A 125 -32.99 -1.85 7.43
C LYS A 125 -33.40 -1.22 8.77
N GLN A 126 -32.45 -0.77 9.58
CA GLN A 126 -32.75 -0.12 10.86
C GLN A 126 -33.17 1.34 10.62
N PRO A 127 -34.20 1.86 11.32
CA PRO A 127 -34.59 3.27 11.21
C PRO A 127 -33.50 4.14 11.84
N VAL A 128 -32.58 4.66 11.02
CA VAL A 128 -31.56 5.60 11.49
C VAL A 128 -32.14 7.02 11.43
N ASN A 129 -32.10 7.76 12.54
CA ASN A 129 -32.42 9.20 12.63
C ASN A 129 -31.35 10.07 11.95
N THR A 130 -30.99 9.76 10.70
CA THR A 130 -30.02 10.53 9.90
C THR A 130 -30.66 10.93 8.57
N PRO A 131 -30.22 12.04 7.94
CA PRO A 131 -30.82 12.55 6.71
C PRO A 131 -30.94 11.44 5.66
N THR A 132 -32.18 11.18 5.27
CA THR A 132 -32.63 10.11 4.37
C THR A 132 -31.94 10.09 3.01
N ASP A 133 -31.31 11.19 2.59
CA ASP A 133 -30.77 11.35 1.23
C ASP A 133 -29.45 10.59 1.02
N VAL A 134 -28.60 10.49 2.05
CA VAL A 134 -27.32 9.73 1.98
C VAL A 134 -27.57 8.23 1.90
N TRP A 135 -28.58 7.74 2.63
CA TRP A 135 -28.95 6.32 2.66
C TRP A 135 -29.66 5.87 1.38
N ASN A 136 -30.52 6.72 0.83
CA ASN A 136 -31.26 6.40 -0.39
C ASN A 136 -30.35 6.31 -1.63
N ASP A 137 -29.34 7.17 -1.76
CA ASP A 137 -28.36 7.04 -2.85
C ASP A 137 -27.42 5.85 -2.65
N ALA A 138 -26.95 5.58 -1.42
CA ALA A 138 -26.14 4.39 -1.13
C ALA A 138 -26.90 3.09 -1.47
N LEU A 139 -28.20 3.02 -1.18
CA LEU A 139 -29.08 1.89 -1.52
C LEU A 139 -29.40 1.78 -3.01
N LYS A 140 -29.50 2.92 -3.72
CA LYS A 140 -29.83 2.99 -5.15
C LYS A 140 -28.66 2.54 -6.04
N TYR A 141 -27.43 2.62 -5.54
CA TYR A 141 -26.21 2.33 -6.31
C TYR A 141 -25.38 1.15 -5.77
N HIS A 142 -25.69 0.58 -4.61
CA HIS A 142 -25.09 -0.70 -4.17
C HIS A 142 -25.74 -1.91 -4.87
N PRO A 143 -24.99 -3.01 -5.10
CA PRO A 143 -25.50 -4.26 -5.66
C PRO A 143 -26.28 -5.08 -4.62
N PHE A 144 -27.13 -4.46 -3.78
CA PHE A 144 -28.07 -5.20 -2.93
C PHE A 144 -29.12 -5.98 -3.74
N SER A 145 -29.14 -5.81 -5.07
CA SER A 145 -29.92 -6.58 -6.03
C SER A 145 -29.31 -7.94 -6.40
N VAL A 146 -28.05 -8.20 -6.05
CA VAL A 146 -27.37 -9.49 -6.29
C VAL A 146 -27.56 -10.39 -5.08
N LYS A 147 -27.81 -11.69 -5.33
CA LYS A 147 -28.00 -12.67 -4.26
C LYS A 147 -26.72 -12.83 -3.44
N ALA A 148 -26.85 -12.90 -2.12
CA ALA A 148 -25.70 -13.05 -1.21
C ALA A 148 -24.89 -14.33 -1.50
N GLU A 149 -25.50 -15.34 -2.12
CA GLU A 149 -24.86 -16.59 -2.53
C GLU A 149 -23.82 -16.42 -3.66
N ASP A 150 -23.88 -15.33 -4.42
CA ASP A 150 -22.96 -15.05 -5.54
C ASP A 150 -21.66 -14.35 -5.07
N TYR A 151 -21.55 -14.04 -3.77
CA TYR A 151 -20.40 -13.36 -3.18
C TYR A 151 -19.33 -14.32 -2.68
N TYR A 152 -18.08 -13.86 -2.74
CA TYR A 152 -16.90 -14.59 -2.32
C TYR A 152 -16.75 -14.65 -0.80
N GLU A 153 -15.95 -15.61 -0.35
CA GLU A 153 -15.70 -15.83 1.06
C GLU A 153 -14.75 -14.75 1.64
N THR A 154 -13.84 -14.24 0.81
CA THR A 154 -12.87 -13.17 1.14
C THR A 154 -12.87 -12.11 0.04
N ARG A 155 -12.53 -10.86 0.37
CA ARG A 155 -12.36 -9.78 -0.62
C ARG A 155 -11.22 -10.11 -1.58
N SER A 156 -10.15 -10.74 -1.08
CA SER A 156 -8.98 -11.16 -1.86
C SER A 156 -9.31 -12.18 -2.96
N GLU A 157 -10.28 -13.06 -2.77
CA GLU A 157 -10.73 -13.98 -3.85
C GLU A 157 -11.32 -13.21 -5.03
N LYS A 158 -12.16 -12.20 -4.78
CA LYS A 158 -12.75 -11.40 -5.85
C LYS A 158 -11.68 -10.57 -6.57
N LEU A 159 -10.75 -9.99 -5.81
CA LEU A 159 -9.59 -9.30 -6.34
C LEU A 159 -8.74 -10.22 -7.23
N LEU A 160 -8.45 -11.43 -6.77
CA LEU A 160 -7.62 -12.40 -7.50
C LEU A 160 -8.29 -12.80 -8.82
N LYS A 161 -9.62 -12.98 -8.81
CA LYS A 161 -10.39 -13.19 -10.05
C LYS A 161 -10.15 -12.06 -11.04
N TYR A 162 -10.28 -10.80 -10.62
CA TYR A 162 -10.04 -9.65 -11.50
C TYR A 162 -8.60 -9.61 -12.05
N LEU A 163 -7.61 -9.89 -11.21
CA LEU A 163 -6.21 -9.94 -11.62
C LEU A 163 -5.89 -11.10 -12.59
N CYS A 164 -6.65 -12.20 -12.55
CA CYS A 164 -6.44 -13.38 -13.40
C CYS A 164 -7.26 -13.37 -14.69
N GLU A 165 -8.45 -12.75 -14.71
CA GLU A 165 -9.29 -12.65 -15.91
C GLU A 165 -8.70 -11.72 -16.98
N LYS A 166 -7.98 -10.67 -16.57
CA LYS A 166 -7.28 -9.78 -17.49
C LYS A 166 -5.88 -10.32 -17.77
N LYS A 167 -5.57 -10.64 -19.04
CA LYS A 167 -4.17 -10.89 -19.42
C LYS A 167 -3.40 -9.58 -19.23
N LEU A 168 -2.33 -9.61 -18.42
CA LEU A 168 -1.52 -8.42 -18.16
C LEU A 168 -0.93 -7.81 -19.45
N SER A 169 -0.74 -8.62 -20.50
CA SER A 169 -0.32 -8.15 -21.83
C SER A 169 -1.37 -7.35 -22.59
N ASP A 170 -2.64 -7.38 -22.16
CA ASP A 170 -3.74 -6.53 -22.63
C ASP A 170 -3.86 -5.23 -21.82
N LEU A 171 -2.95 -4.98 -20.86
CA LEU A 171 -2.76 -3.67 -20.22
C LEU A 171 -1.72 -2.81 -20.96
N VAL A 172 -1.13 -3.38 -22.01
CA VAL A 172 -0.13 -2.72 -22.87
C VAL A 172 -0.83 -2.17 -24.10
N ASP A 173 -1.19 -0.89 -24.02
CA ASP A 173 -1.98 -0.21 -25.05
C ASP A 173 -1.07 0.53 -26.02
N GLY A 174 -1.68 1.11 -27.05
CA GLY A 174 -0.98 1.89 -28.06
C GLY A 174 -0.64 1.10 -29.33
N HIS A 175 0.31 1.59 -30.11
CA HIS A 175 0.56 1.06 -31.46
C HIS A 175 1.07 -0.40 -31.39
N ILE A 176 0.57 -1.27 -32.27
CA ILE A 176 0.87 -2.73 -32.30
C ILE A 176 2.38 -3.02 -32.25
N MET A 177 3.19 -2.23 -32.97
CA MET A 177 4.65 -2.35 -32.96
C MET A 177 5.27 -2.05 -31.59
N TRP A 178 4.76 -1.04 -30.87
CA TRP A 178 5.21 -0.70 -29.53
C TRP A 178 4.76 -1.72 -28.50
N ARG A 179 3.53 -2.21 -28.61
CA ARG A 179 3.05 -3.31 -27.78
C ARG A 179 3.97 -4.53 -27.88
N LYS A 180 4.35 -4.93 -29.10
CA LYS A 180 5.32 -6.02 -29.32
C LYS A 180 6.70 -5.71 -28.75
N LEU A 181 7.21 -4.48 -28.95
CA LEU A 181 8.51 -4.07 -28.43
C LEU A 181 8.50 -4.07 -26.90
N LEU A 182 7.53 -3.44 -26.25
CA LEU A 182 7.41 -3.37 -24.79
C LEU A 182 7.34 -4.78 -24.19
N LEU A 183 6.43 -5.63 -24.69
CA LEU A 183 6.33 -7.00 -24.21
C LEU A 183 7.67 -7.75 -24.36
N HIS A 184 8.42 -7.53 -25.44
CA HIS A 184 9.74 -8.12 -25.61
C HIS A 184 10.81 -7.52 -24.68
N LEU A 185 10.79 -6.20 -24.46
CA LEU A 185 11.71 -5.51 -23.56
C LEU A 185 11.50 -5.97 -22.10
N PHE A 186 10.26 -6.22 -21.70
CA PHE A 186 9.89 -6.52 -20.32
C PHE A 186 9.81 -8.03 -20.00
N GLN A 187 9.92 -8.91 -21.00
CA GLN A 187 10.04 -10.37 -20.84
C GLN A 187 11.47 -10.83 -20.46
N ASN A 188 12.18 -10.11 -19.59
CA ASN A 188 13.55 -10.44 -19.17
C ASN A 188 14.59 -10.56 -20.30
N THR A 189 14.30 -10.06 -21.51
CA THR A 189 15.14 -10.25 -22.70
C THR A 189 15.42 -8.97 -23.48
N VAL A 190 15.64 -7.84 -22.80
CA VAL A 190 16.68 -6.93 -23.34
C VAL A 190 18.02 -7.57 -23.05
N ASN A 191 18.34 -8.60 -23.82
CA ASN A 191 19.70 -9.01 -23.98
C ASN A 191 20.42 -7.74 -24.43
N VAL A 192 21.26 -7.13 -23.60
CA VAL A 192 22.10 -5.98 -23.99
C VAL A 192 22.84 -6.32 -25.30
N LYS A 193 23.05 -7.62 -25.55
CA LYS A 193 23.43 -8.21 -26.83
C LYS A 193 22.56 -7.76 -28.01
N SER A 194 21.23 -7.70 -27.94
CA SER A 194 20.36 -7.24 -29.04
C SER A 194 20.57 -5.77 -29.41
N VAL A 195 20.68 -4.87 -28.42
CA VAL A 195 20.98 -3.45 -28.66
C VAL A 195 22.44 -3.28 -29.13
N LYS A 196 23.37 -4.03 -28.54
CA LYS A 196 24.77 -4.07 -28.98
C LYS A 196 24.89 -4.64 -30.39
N ASP A 197 24.11 -5.64 -30.77
CA ASP A 197 24.06 -6.26 -32.09
C ASP A 197 23.46 -5.29 -33.11
N TYR A 198 22.43 -4.53 -32.72
CA TYR A 198 21.90 -3.43 -33.54
C TYR A 198 22.96 -2.36 -33.82
N LEU A 199 23.62 -1.86 -32.77
CA LEU A 199 24.71 -0.87 -32.90
C LEU A 199 25.90 -1.43 -33.68
N THR A 200 26.20 -2.72 -33.51
CA THR A 200 27.26 -3.41 -34.25
C THR A 200 26.90 -3.54 -35.72
N LYS A 201 25.65 -3.89 -36.06
CA LYS A 201 25.16 -3.90 -37.45
C LYS A 201 25.26 -2.52 -38.08
N MET A 202 24.84 -1.46 -37.38
CA MET A 202 24.98 -0.07 -37.85
C MET A 202 26.45 0.30 -38.13
N LYS A 203 27.37 -0.08 -37.23
CA LYS A 203 28.82 0.11 -37.45
C LYS A 203 29.33 -0.67 -38.66
N VAL A 204 28.96 -1.94 -38.81
CA VAL A 204 29.39 -2.79 -39.93
C VAL A 204 28.92 -2.20 -41.27
N TRP A 205 27.66 -1.82 -41.40
CA TRP A 205 27.14 -1.20 -42.63
C TRP A 205 27.78 0.15 -42.93
N SER A 206 28.11 0.93 -41.91
CA SER A 206 28.87 2.18 -42.07
C SER A 206 30.29 1.93 -42.57
N LEU A 207 30.96 0.90 -42.06
CA LEU A 207 32.30 0.48 -42.53
C LEU A 207 32.26 -0.08 -43.95
N ILE A 208 31.23 -0.87 -44.31
CA ILE A 208 31.01 -1.37 -45.67
C ILE A 208 30.83 -0.21 -46.65
N ALA A 209 30.02 0.80 -46.29
CA ALA A 209 29.83 1.99 -47.11
C ALA A 209 31.14 2.78 -47.30
N LEU A 210 31.93 2.96 -46.23
CA LEU A 210 33.23 3.63 -46.29
C LEU A 210 34.25 2.86 -47.14
N ALA A 211 34.31 1.53 -47.02
CA ALA A 211 35.20 0.71 -47.82
C ALA A 211 34.82 0.73 -49.31
N ALA A 212 33.52 0.63 -49.63
CA ALA A 212 33.02 0.76 -51.00
C ALA A 212 33.30 2.16 -51.57
N PHE A 213 33.20 3.22 -50.75
CA PHE A 213 33.57 4.57 -51.16
C PHE A 213 35.06 4.70 -51.47
N GLY A 214 35.94 4.10 -50.65
CA GLY A 214 37.37 4.03 -50.94
C GLY A 214 37.68 3.31 -52.26
N LEU A 215 37.03 2.16 -52.51
CA LEU A 215 37.15 1.42 -53.77
C LEU A 215 36.65 2.22 -54.97
N LEU A 216 35.58 2.99 -54.80
CA LEU A 216 35.07 3.87 -55.84
C LEU A 216 36.10 4.96 -56.21
N ILE A 217 36.75 5.58 -55.22
CA ILE A 217 37.79 6.60 -55.45
C ILE A 217 38.98 6.00 -56.21
N VAL A 218 39.47 4.84 -55.75
CA VAL A 218 40.61 4.15 -56.38
C VAL A 218 40.26 3.78 -57.82
N SER A 219 39.04 3.28 -58.04
CA SER A 219 38.60 2.87 -59.37
C SER A 219 38.41 4.06 -60.31
N ALA A 220 37.76 5.13 -59.85
CA ALA A 220 37.60 6.35 -60.63
C ALA A 220 38.95 6.99 -60.98
N SER A 221 39.89 7.04 -60.03
CA SER A 221 41.24 7.55 -60.27
C SER A 221 42.01 6.68 -61.27
N GLY A 222 41.86 5.35 -61.17
CA GLY A 222 42.45 4.40 -62.12
C GLY A 222 41.89 4.57 -63.54
N LEU A 223 40.58 4.77 -63.69
CA LEU A 223 39.96 5.06 -64.99
C LEU A 223 40.46 6.36 -65.60
N VAL A 224 40.56 7.43 -64.81
CA VAL A 224 41.13 8.71 -65.26
C VAL A 224 42.59 8.52 -65.70
N PHE A 225 43.38 7.80 -64.93
CA PHE A 225 44.79 7.53 -65.27
C PHE A 225 44.95 6.73 -66.57
N ILE A 226 44.10 5.71 -66.78
CA ILE A 226 44.08 4.91 -68.02
C ILE A 226 43.64 5.78 -69.21
N THR A 227 42.65 6.65 -69.03
CA THR A 227 42.14 7.54 -70.09
C THR A 227 43.15 8.61 -70.48
N CYS A 228 43.98 9.08 -69.53
CA CYS A 228 45.00 10.10 -69.78
C CYS A 228 46.31 9.55 -70.40
N ASN A 229 46.55 8.23 -70.38
CA ASN A 229 47.77 7.62 -70.93
C ASN A 229 47.47 6.87 -72.23
N GLN A 230 47.79 7.49 -73.36
CA GLN A 230 47.48 7.01 -74.72
C GLN A 230 48.06 5.63 -75.05
N ASP A 231 49.22 5.27 -74.50
CA ASP A 231 49.88 3.97 -74.72
C ASP A 231 49.16 2.81 -74.02
N LEU A 232 48.45 3.09 -72.92
CA LEU A 232 47.69 2.09 -72.18
C LEU A 232 46.32 1.84 -72.82
N TYR A 233 45.71 2.83 -73.47
CA TYR A 233 44.34 2.74 -74.03
C TYR A 233 44.20 1.81 -75.24
N CYS A 234 45.30 1.54 -75.97
CA CYS A 234 45.29 0.80 -77.23
C CYS A 234 45.34 -0.74 -77.10
N CYS A 235 45.50 -1.28 -75.89
CA CYS A 235 45.47 -2.73 -75.62
C CYS A 235 44.06 -3.16 -75.17
N ASP A 236 43.65 -4.40 -75.52
CA ASP A 236 42.35 -4.97 -75.16
C ASP A 236 42.24 -5.14 -73.63
N ASN A 237 41.88 -4.06 -72.96
CA ASN A 237 42.12 -3.88 -71.54
C ASN A 237 40.94 -4.37 -70.74
N TRP A 238 40.96 -5.67 -70.45
CA TRP A 238 40.20 -6.26 -69.37
C TRP A 238 40.31 -5.47 -68.04
N ILE A 239 41.42 -4.74 -67.83
CA ILE A 239 41.67 -3.84 -66.69
C ILE A 239 40.67 -2.67 -66.66
N GLU A 240 40.38 -2.04 -67.79
CA GLU A 240 39.40 -0.95 -67.86
C GLU A 240 37.98 -1.47 -67.55
N LYS A 241 37.62 -2.64 -68.10
CA LYS A 241 36.37 -3.32 -67.78
C LYS A 241 36.29 -3.65 -66.29
N LEU A 242 37.39 -4.12 -65.69
CA LEU A 242 37.47 -4.40 -64.26
C LEU A 242 37.22 -3.14 -63.43
N PHE A 243 37.88 -2.02 -63.72
CA PHE A 243 37.66 -0.77 -62.99
C PHE A 243 36.21 -0.28 -63.15
N LYS A 244 35.62 -0.34 -64.35
CA LYS A 244 34.20 0.00 -64.58
C LYS A 244 33.27 -0.86 -63.72
N TRP A 245 33.49 -2.17 -63.67
CA TRP A 245 32.71 -3.08 -62.84
C TRP A 245 32.89 -2.80 -61.34
N VAL A 246 34.12 -2.57 -60.88
CA VAL A 246 34.41 -2.22 -59.48
C VAL A 246 33.72 -0.91 -59.09
N ALA A 247 33.72 0.10 -59.98
CA ALA A 247 33.02 1.36 -59.74
C ALA A 247 31.49 1.15 -59.66
N ALA A 248 30.90 0.40 -60.60
CA ALA A 248 29.47 0.12 -60.61
C ALA A 248 29.01 -0.66 -59.37
N ILE A 249 29.77 -1.69 -58.96
CA ILE A 249 29.50 -2.47 -57.75
C ILE A 249 29.64 -1.60 -56.51
N SER A 250 30.68 -0.75 -56.44
CA SER A 250 30.89 0.15 -55.30
C SER A 250 29.73 1.15 -55.14
N VAL A 251 29.23 1.72 -56.23
CA VAL A 251 28.04 2.60 -56.21
C VAL A 251 26.80 1.85 -55.71
N ALA A 252 26.57 0.62 -56.18
CA ALA A 252 25.44 -0.19 -55.71
C ALA A 252 25.54 -0.50 -54.22
N VAL A 253 26.72 -0.91 -53.73
CA VAL A 253 26.96 -1.22 -52.31
C VAL A 253 26.75 0.02 -51.42
N ILE A 254 27.24 1.19 -51.86
CA ILE A 254 27.02 2.47 -51.17
C ILE A 254 25.52 2.78 -51.11
N PHE A 255 24.82 2.67 -52.23
CA PHE A 255 23.38 2.95 -52.30
C PHE A 255 22.57 2.05 -51.34
N PHE A 256 22.82 0.73 -51.34
CA PHE A 256 22.12 -0.19 -50.45
C PHE A 256 22.47 0.05 -48.98
N SER A 257 23.74 0.33 -48.68
CA SER A 257 24.20 0.60 -47.30
C SER A 257 23.60 1.91 -46.76
N ILE A 258 23.62 2.98 -47.54
CA ILE A 258 23.00 4.26 -47.17
C ILE A 258 21.48 4.11 -47.04
N SER A 259 20.82 3.41 -47.98
CA SER A 259 19.37 3.16 -47.90
C SER A 259 18.99 2.38 -46.65
N TYR A 260 19.80 1.38 -46.26
CA TYR A 260 19.61 0.65 -45.01
C TYR A 260 19.77 1.57 -43.79
N LEU A 261 20.87 2.33 -43.72
CA LEU A 261 21.13 3.27 -42.62
C LEU A 261 20.05 4.36 -42.51
N LEU A 262 19.59 4.89 -43.63
CA LEU A 262 18.52 5.89 -43.70
C LEU A 262 17.18 5.28 -43.28
N GLY A 263 16.88 4.05 -43.68
CA GLY A 263 15.71 3.32 -43.22
C GLY A 263 15.73 3.11 -41.71
N GLN A 264 16.88 2.72 -41.14
CA GLN A 264 17.07 2.60 -39.70
C GLN A 264 16.94 3.94 -38.97
N PHE A 265 17.49 5.01 -39.54
CA PHE A 265 17.35 6.36 -39.00
C PHE A 265 15.90 6.85 -39.04
N LEU A 266 15.16 6.61 -40.13
CA LEU A 266 13.75 6.97 -40.26
C LEU A 266 12.88 6.19 -39.28
N VAL A 267 13.14 4.89 -39.11
CA VAL A 267 12.51 4.08 -38.07
C VAL A 267 12.84 4.67 -36.69
N GLY A 268 14.11 4.94 -36.38
CA GLY A 268 14.52 5.57 -35.13
C GLY A 268 13.86 6.93 -34.88
N ARG A 269 13.73 7.77 -35.91
CA ARG A 269 13.06 9.08 -35.85
C ARG A 269 11.55 8.96 -35.67
N LEU A 270 10.92 8.01 -36.35
CA LEU A 270 9.50 7.70 -36.19
C LEU A 270 9.20 7.12 -34.81
N LEU A 271 10.13 6.33 -34.26
CA LEU A 271 10.10 5.85 -32.88
C LEU A 271 10.29 7.03 -31.90
N TYR A 272 11.26 7.91 -32.13
CA TYR A 272 11.52 9.10 -31.30
C TYR A 272 10.33 10.06 -31.24
N ARG A 273 9.73 10.41 -32.39
CA ARG A 273 8.56 11.30 -32.44
C ARG A 273 7.35 10.75 -31.67
N ASN A 274 7.22 9.42 -31.59
CA ASN A 274 6.18 8.80 -30.78
C ASN A 274 6.56 8.71 -29.28
N ALA A 275 7.87 8.66 -28.98
CA ALA A 275 8.42 8.69 -27.62
C ALA A 275 8.43 10.10 -27.00
N GLU A 276 8.32 11.18 -27.80
CA GLU A 276 8.22 12.58 -27.34
C GLU A 276 7.07 12.85 -26.36
N ARG A 277 6.10 11.93 -26.21
CA ARG A 277 5.03 12.00 -25.19
C ARG A 277 5.38 11.26 -23.89
N PHE A 278 6.65 11.26 -23.48
CA PHE A 278 7.21 10.82 -22.18
C PHE A 278 6.82 9.42 -21.65
N GLY A 279 6.28 8.55 -22.49
CA GLY A 279 5.99 7.15 -22.17
C GLY A 279 5.41 6.41 -23.37
N ILE A 280 5.56 5.09 -23.40
CA ILE A 280 5.29 4.28 -24.59
C ILE A 280 3.85 3.75 -24.59
N ASN A 281 3.32 3.42 -23.41
CA ASN A 281 1.96 2.94 -23.20
C ASN A 281 1.02 4.07 -22.71
N PRO A 282 -0.06 4.42 -23.42
CA PRO A 282 -1.05 5.39 -22.96
C PRO A 282 -1.76 4.99 -21.65
N GLY A 283 -1.98 3.70 -21.40
CA GLY A 283 -2.66 3.17 -20.22
C GLY A 283 -4.15 3.48 -20.13
N LYS A 284 -4.83 3.61 -21.28
CA LYS A 284 -6.28 3.85 -21.34
C LYS A 284 -7.08 2.57 -21.10
N ASP A 285 -6.69 1.45 -21.69
CA ASP A 285 -7.38 0.17 -21.49
C ASP A 285 -7.20 -0.33 -20.04
N PHE A 286 -6.12 0.10 -19.37
CA PHE A 286 -5.94 -0.10 -17.93
C PHE A 286 -6.95 0.72 -17.10
N GLU A 287 -7.08 2.02 -17.38
CA GLU A 287 -8.05 2.91 -16.70
C GLU A 287 -9.50 2.46 -16.96
N ASP A 288 -9.84 2.12 -18.20
CA ASP A 288 -11.16 1.65 -18.61
C ASP A 288 -11.49 0.30 -17.94
N TRP A 289 -10.51 -0.62 -17.86
CA TRP A 289 -10.68 -1.90 -17.18
C TRP A 289 -10.97 -1.72 -15.68
N LEU A 290 -10.20 -0.89 -14.98
CA LEU A 290 -10.45 -0.61 -13.57
C LEU A 290 -11.79 0.11 -13.39
N THR A 291 -12.11 1.09 -14.24
CA THR A 291 -13.40 1.81 -14.17
C THR A 291 -14.57 0.84 -14.30
N LYS A 292 -14.51 -0.10 -15.25
CA LYS A 292 -15.53 -1.14 -15.39
C LYS A 292 -15.67 -2.00 -14.14
N ILE A 293 -14.56 -2.40 -13.51
CA ILE A 293 -14.60 -3.16 -12.25
C ILE A 293 -15.26 -2.33 -11.13
N MET A 294 -14.93 -1.04 -11.02
CA MET A 294 -15.56 -0.16 -10.03
C MET A 294 -17.07 -0.06 -10.26
N GLU A 295 -17.50 0.14 -11.51
CA GLU A 295 -18.91 0.20 -11.90
C GLU A 295 -19.66 -1.11 -11.64
N GLU A 296 -19.05 -2.27 -11.93
CA GLU A 296 -19.58 -3.60 -11.60
C GLU A 296 -19.82 -3.79 -10.09
N ASN A 297 -19.11 -3.02 -9.25
CA ASN A 297 -19.27 -3.01 -7.79
C ASN A 297 -20.11 -1.81 -7.29
N GLY A 298 -20.79 -1.08 -8.18
CA GLY A 298 -21.68 0.04 -7.83
C GLY A 298 -20.98 1.40 -7.65
N ILE A 299 -19.67 1.46 -7.90
CA ILE A 299 -18.84 2.64 -7.66
C ILE A 299 -18.54 3.33 -8.99
N LYS A 300 -19.31 4.37 -9.32
CA LYS A 300 -19.15 5.11 -10.58
C LYS A 300 -18.12 6.23 -10.45
N ASN A 301 -18.10 6.89 -9.31
CA ASN A 301 -17.27 8.06 -9.05
C ASN A 301 -16.69 8.04 -7.63
N VAL A 302 -15.84 9.02 -7.32
CA VAL A 302 -15.20 9.17 -6.01
C VAL A 302 -16.23 9.40 -4.90
N SER A 303 -17.30 10.16 -5.17
CA SER A 303 -18.40 10.33 -4.21
C SER A 303 -19.04 8.99 -3.80
N HIS A 304 -19.25 8.07 -4.74
CA HIS A 304 -19.77 6.74 -4.43
C HIS A 304 -18.80 5.93 -3.57
N LEU A 305 -17.50 5.97 -3.89
CA LEU A 305 -16.48 5.29 -3.08
C LEU A 305 -16.46 5.83 -1.65
N LYS A 306 -16.54 7.16 -1.49
CA LYS A 306 -16.61 7.84 -0.20
C LYS A 306 -17.81 7.40 0.62
N ASN A 307 -18.99 7.43 0.03
CA ASN A 307 -20.22 7.04 0.71
C ASN A 307 -20.18 5.57 1.14
N LYS A 308 -19.63 4.68 0.28
CA LYS A 308 -19.45 3.27 0.60
C LYS A 308 -18.54 3.05 1.81
N LEU A 309 -17.36 3.66 1.83
CA LEU A 309 -16.41 3.48 2.93
C LEU A 309 -16.95 4.05 4.25
N GLN A 310 -17.62 5.20 4.19
CA GLN A 310 -18.28 5.79 5.35
C GLN A 310 -19.41 4.89 5.87
N LEU A 311 -20.20 4.28 4.98
CA LEU A 311 -21.23 3.31 5.34
C LEU A 311 -20.63 2.08 6.03
N GLU A 312 -19.57 1.50 5.47
CA GLU A 312 -18.87 0.36 6.09
C GLU A 312 -18.37 0.69 7.49
N ARG A 313 -17.74 1.86 7.65
CA ARG A 313 -17.26 2.31 8.94
C ARG A 313 -18.38 2.43 9.96
N ASN A 314 -19.49 3.06 9.59
CA ASN A 314 -20.63 3.27 10.49
C ASN A 314 -21.33 1.95 10.84
N CYS A 315 -21.51 1.06 9.86
CA CYS A 315 -22.20 -0.22 10.03
C CYS A 315 -21.37 -1.25 10.79
N PHE A 316 -20.07 -1.34 10.49
CA PHE A 316 -19.18 -2.28 11.17
C PHE A 316 -18.77 -1.77 12.55
N ASN A 317 -18.72 -0.44 12.72
CA ASN A 317 -18.34 0.25 13.94
C ASN A 317 -17.20 -0.43 14.72
N PRO A 318 -16.02 -0.65 14.10
CA PRO A 318 -14.94 -1.34 14.80
C PRO A 318 -14.48 -0.47 15.97
N ALA A 319 -14.69 -0.95 17.19
CA ALA A 319 -14.28 -0.24 18.38
C ALA A 319 -13.02 -0.87 18.97
N TYR A 320 -12.27 -0.04 19.68
CA TYR A 320 -11.21 -0.53 20.54
C TYR A 320 -11.87 -1.29 21.69
N TYR A 321 -11.85 -2.63 21.65
CA TYR A 321 -12.42 -3.50 22.69
C TYR A 321 -11.32 -4.27 23.40
N PRO A 322 -10.61 -3.62 24.32
CA PRO A 322 -9.51 -4.27 24.99
C PRO A 322 -9.93 -5.43 25.92
N SER A 323 -11.17 -5.40 26.42
CA SER A 323 -11.72 -6.38 27.38
C SER A 323 -11.92 -7.79 26.81
N LYS A 324 -11.83 -7.98 25.49
CA LYS A 324 -11.90 -9.31 24.86
C LYS A 324 -10.54 -10.05 24.85
N ILE A 325 -9.47 -9.43 25.35
CA ILE A 325 -8.18 -10.09 25.53
C ILE A 325 -8.26 -10.96 26.81
N LYS A 326 -8.62 -12.25 26.65
CA LYS A 326 -8.58 -13.22 27.76
C LYS A 326 -7.13 -13.51 28.13
N TYR A 327 -6.69 -13.08 29.30
CA TYR A 327 -5.50 -13.60 29.96
C TYR A 327 -5.87 -14.74 30.90
N ASP A 328 -5.11 -15.84 30.85
CA ASP A 328 -5.29 -16.94 31.78
C ASP A 328 -4.74 -16.52 33.16
N SER A 329 -5.64 -16.07 34.03
CA SER A 329 -5.32 -15.56 35.37
C SER A 329 -5.04 -16.65 36.40
N LYS A 330 -5.07 -17.93 36.03
CA LYS A 330 -5.11 -19.04 37.00
C LYS A 330 -3.79 -19.37 37.71
N ASN A 331 -2.67 -18.71 37.41
CA ASN A 331 -1.36 -18.99 38.01
C ASN A 331 -0.62 -17.72 38.49
N LEU A 332 -1.28 -16.83 39.24
CA LEU A 332 -0.66 -15.64 39.85
C LEU A 332 0.27 -16.00 41.03
N PRO A 333 1.54 -15.54 41.08
CA PRO A 333 2.40 -15.68 42.26
C PRO A 333 2.11 -14.64 43.36
N VAL A 334 2.35 -15.03 44.61
CA VAL A 334 2.08 -14.28 45.87
C VAL A 334 2.74 -12.88 45.93
N GLU A 335 3.80 -12.61 45.18
CA GLU A 335 4.47 -11.29 45.15
C GLU A 335 3.74 -10.20 44.34
N THR A 336 2.60 -10.52 43.71
CA THR A 336 1.82 -9.58 42.87
C THR A 336 0.70 -8.85 43.62
N GLU A 337 0.42 -9.21 44.90
CA GLU A 337 -0.65 -8.63 45.72
C GLU A 337 -0.66 -7.10 45.82
N PRO A 338 0.47 -6.39 46.04
CA PRO A 338 0.46 -4.92 46.14
C PRO A 338 0.04 -4.23 44.84
N PHE A 339 0.25 -4.91 43.72
CA PHE A 339 -0.02 -4.41 42.37
C PHE A 339 -1.48 -4.65 41.97
N VAL A 340 -2.00 -5.85 42.28
CA VAL A 340 -3.42 -6.19 42.14
C VAL A 340 -4.27 -5.26 43.00
N ASN A 341 -3.89 -5.05 44.27
CA ASN A 341 -4.57 -4.09 45.15
C ASN A 341 -4.58 -2.66 44.58
N ALA A 342 -3.49 -2.19 43.96
CA ALA A 342 -3.47 -0.85 43.36
C ALA A 342 -4.43 -0.72 42.17
N ILE A 343 -4.61 -1.78 41.37
CA ILE A 343 -5.57 -1.84 40.26
C ILE A 343 -7.00 -1.99 40.76
N GLU A 344 -7.21 -2.76 41.82
CA GLU A 344 -8.53 -2.98 42.44
C GLU A 344 -9.04 -1.73 43.16
N ILE A 345 -8.15 -1.00 43.84
CA ILE A 345 -8.41 0.35 44.38
C ILE A 345 -8.73 1.32 43.24
N ALA A 346 -7.98 1.26 42.13
CA ALA A 346 -8.26 2.05 40.93
C ALA A 346 -9.65 1.73 40.33
N LYS A 347 -10.03 0.45 40.23
CA LYS A 347 -11.36 0.01 39.78
C LYS A 347 -12.45 0.55 40.69
N GLN A 348 -12.28 0.46 42.01
CA GLN A 348 -13.20 1.04 42.98
C GLN A 348 -13.30 2.56 42.85
N ASP A 349 -12.19 3.27 42.66
CA ASP A 349 -12.17 4.72 42.47
C ASP A 349 -12.90 5.15 41.18
N ILE A 350 -12.77 4.39 40.08
CA ILE A 350 -13.54 4.61 38.83
C ILE A 350 -15.03 4.39 39.07
N GLU A 351 -15.38 3.33 39.78
CA GLU A 351 -16.77 2.97 40.03
C GLU A 351 -17.45 3.98 40.97
N VAL A 352 -16.72 4.48 41.97
CA VAL A 352 -17.13 5.60 42.82
C VAL A 352 -17.25 6.91 42.02
N ALA A 353 -16.35 7.16 41.06
CA ALA A 353 -16.42 8.33 40.17
C ALA A 353 -17.60 8.23 39.17
N LYS A 354 -18.04 7.03 38.79
CA LYS A 354 -19.27 6.81 38.01
C LYS A 354 -20.51 7.18 38.82
N VAL A 355 -20.54 6.86 40.12
CA VAL A 355 -21.69 7.10 41.02
C VAL A 355 -21.77 8.56 41.51
N ARG A 356 -20.64 9.27 41.64
CA ARG A 356 -20.59 10.67 42.11
C ARG A 356 -20.81 11.74 41.03
N ALA A 357 -21.27 11.34 39.85
CA ALA A 357 -21.43 12.24 38.70
C ALA A 357 -22.48 13.35 38.87
N ASP A 358 -23.27 13.32 39.95
CA ASP A 358 -24.34 14.29 40.24
C ASP A 358 -23.96 15.36 41.28
N ASP A 359 -22.78 15.26 41.91
CA ASP A 359 -22.38 16.19 42.99
C ASP A 359 -21.30 17.17 42.53
N ALA A 360 -21.64 18.46 42.58
CA ALA A 360 -20.83 19.61 42.18
C ALA A 360 -19.61 19.85 43.10
N SER A 361 -18.68 18.90 43.17
CA SER A 361 -17.41 19.03 43.90
C SER A 361 -16.21 18.89 42.97
N PHE A 362 -15.60 20.04 42.63
CA PHE A 362 -14.21 20.34 42.21
C PHE A 362 -13.31 19.36 41.40
N ARG A 363 -13.70 18.12 41.09
CA ARG A 363 -12.94 17.15 40.29
C ARG A 363 -13.81 16.69 39.13
N THR A 364 -13.38 17.01 37.90
CA THR A 364 -14.06 16.51 36.71
C THR A 364 -13.77 15.01 36.53
N LYS A 365 -14.65 14.26 35.84
CA LYS A 365 -14.38 12.85 35.48
C LYS A 365 -13.02 12.70 34.78
N ASP A 366 -12.65 13.68 33.96
CA ASP A 366 -11.35 13.73 33.28
C ASP A 366 -10.16 13.82 34.25
N ASP A 367 -10.27 14.58 35.34
CA ASP A 367 -9.20 14.72 36.34
C ASP A 367 -8.89 13.39 37.06
N ILE A 368 -9.95 12.62 37.35
CA ILE A 368 -9.84 11.31 38.02
C ILE A 368 -9.18 10.31 37.07
N LEU A 369 -9.66 10.19 35.82
CA LEU A 369 -9.05 9.30 34.84
C LEU A 369 -7.58 9.66 34.58
N ASP A 370 -7.23 10.95 34.59
CA ASP A 370 -5.86 11.40 34.39
C ASP A 370 -4.95 11.07 35.57
N GLU A 371 -5.39 11.26 36.82
CA GLU A 371 -4.64 10.86 38.02
C GLU A 371 -4.35 9.35 38.00
N MET A 372 -5.32 8.55 37.57
CA MET A 372 -5.17 7.11 37.44
C MET A 372 -4.22 6.71 36.32
N THR A 373 -4.29 7.41 35.18
CA THR A 373 -3.34 7.18 34.07
C THR A 373 -1.91 7.46 34.54
N ASP A 374 -1.67 8.54 35.29
CA ASP A 374 -0.37 8.88 35.87
C ASP A 374 0.14 7.80 36.85
N LYS A 375 -0.74 7.23 37.69
CA LYS A 375 -0.39 6.12 38.61
C LYS A 375 0.01 4.86 37.85
N LEU A 376 -0.75 4.47 36.82
CA LEU A 376 -0.44 3.30 36.00
C LEU A 376 0.85 3.47 35.19
N VAL A 377 1.13 4.68 34.68
CA VAL A 377 2.41 4.98 34.00
C VAL A 377 3.60 4.93 34.97
N ALA A 378 3.43 5.43 36.20
CA ALA A 378 4.47 5.32 37.22
C ALA A 378 4.75 3.85 37.60
N LEU A 379 3.70 3.02 37.60
CA LEU A 379 3.78 1.58 37.82
C LEU A 379 4.43 0.84 36.65
N SER A 380 4.10 1.20 35.39
CA SER A 380 4.69 0.56 34.20
C SER A 380 6.20 0.79 34.09
N LYS A 381 6.68 1.97 34.50
CA LYS A 381 8.12 2.31 34.52
C LYS A 381 8.94 1.51 35.53
N LYS A 382 8.30 0.87 36.52
CA LYS A 382 8.97 -0.01 37.50
C LYS A 382 9.15 -1.44 36.98
N ILE A 383 8.55 -1.79 35.83
CA ILE A 383 8.65 -3.11 35.23
C ILE A 383 9.94 -3.19 34.40
N LYS A 384 10.87 -4.07 34.80
CA LYS A 384 12.09 -4.33 34.03
C LYS A 384 11.73 -5.01 32.69
N PRO A 385 12.49 -4.78 31.59
CA PRO A 385 12.23 -5.42 30.29
C PRO A 385 12.12 -6.95 30.36
N GLU A 386 12.97 -7.57 31.17
CA GLU A 386 13.01 -9.02 31.43
C GLU A 386 11.74 -9.54 32.15
N GLN A 387 11.01 -8.67 32.85
CA GLN A 387 9.77 -8.99 33.56
C GLN A 387 8.51 -8.77 32.71
N ARG A 388 8.63 -8.13 31.52
CA ARG A 388 7.49 -7.88 30.60
C ARG A 388 6.91 -9.16 30.00
N GLY A 389 7.67 -10.25 29.99
CA GLY A 389 7.21 -11.58 29.59
C GLY A 389 6.45 -12.35 30.68
N ARG A 390 6.34 -11.85 31.92
CA ARG A 390 5.48 -12.44 32.95
C ARG A 390 4.02 -12.12 32.60
N LYS A 391 3.32 -13.14 32.09
CA LYS A 391 1.93 -13.04 31.58
C LYS A 391 1.02 -12.29 32.54
N ASP A 392 1.18 -12.47 33.85
CA ASP A 392 0.23 -11.99 34.86
C ASP A 392 0.41 -10.49 35.21
N LEU A 393 1.65 -9.99 35.26
CA LEU A 393 1.93 -8.58 35.57
C LEU A 393 1.59 -7.67 34.39
N ALA A 394 1.97 -8.10 33.17
CA ALA A 394 1.61 -7.39 31.95
C ALA A 394 0.10 -7.39 31.72
N ALA A 395 -0.59 -8.51 31.98
CA ALA A 395 -2.05 -8.61 31.90
C ALA A 395 -2.76 -7.59 32.80
N ASN A 396 -2.34 -7.47 34.06
CA ASN A 396 -2.99 -6.59 35.02
C ASN A 396 -2.78 -5.10 34.70
N LEU A 397 -1.55 -4.69 34.31
CA LEU A 397 -1.35 -3.31 33.82
C LEU A 397 -2.12 -3.03 32.54
N LEU A 398 -2.13 -4.00 31.63
CA LEU A 398 -2.88 -3.91 30.40
C LEU A 398 -4.36 -3.68 30.74
N GLU A 399 -4.97 -4.51 31.56
CA GLU A 399 -6.36 -4.39 32.00
C GLU A 399 -6.66 -3.00 32.62
N GLY A 400 -5.77 -2.50 33.49
CA GLY A 400 -5.92 -1.16 34.08
C GLY A 400 -5.86 -0.02 33.05
N PHE A 401 -4.89 -0.04 32.12
CA PHE A 401 -4.82 0.97 31.06
C PHE A 401 -5.99 0.85 30.09
N GLN A 402 -6.42 -0.37 29.81
CA GLN A 402 -7.53 -0.70 28.94
C GLN A 402 -8.87 -0.16 29.44
N GLU A 403 -9.15 -0.28 30.74
CA GLU A 403 -10.36 0.27 31.35
C GLU A 403 -10.39 1.80 31.27
N ILE A 404 -9.26 2.47 31.50
CA ILE A 404 -9.15 3.93 31.39
C ILE A 404 -9.34 4.38 29.94
N ILE A 405 -8.70 3.71 28.97
CA ILE A 405 -8.86 4.03 27.54
C ILE A 405 -10.31 3.81 27.10
N ALA A 406 -10.92 2.71 27.50
CA ALA A 406 -12.32 2.42 27.17
C ALA A 406 -13.29 3.41 27.84
N ALA A 407 -12.98 3.89 29.05
CA ALA A 407 -13.77 4.93 29.71
C ALA A 407 -13.63 6.29 29.00
N LYS A 408 -12.42 6.69 28.57
CA LYS A 408 -12.21 7.90 27.75
C LYS A 408 -12.93 7.82 26.41
N ALA A 409 -12.79 6.70 25.70
CA ALA A 409 -13.44 6.51 24.40
C ALA A 409 -14.97 6.58 24.50
N ARG A 410 -15.57 6.02 25.56
CA ARG A 410 -17.02 6.16 25.83
C ARG A 410 -17.41 7.61 26.10
N MET A 411 -16.62 8.34 26.88
CA MET A 411 -16.87 9.76 27.15
C MET A 411 -16.76 10.63 25.89
N ASP A 412 -15.79 10.36 25.02
CA ASP A 412 -15.66 11.05 23.73
C ASP A 412 -16.86 10.72 22.81
N THR A 413 -17.27 9.45 22.76
CA THR A 413 -18.46 9.03 21.99
C THR A 413 -19.75 9.67 22.53
N GLU A 414 -19.90 9.76 23.86
CA GLU A 414 -21.03 10.45 24.51
C GLU A 414 -21.00 11.95 24.22
N ARG A 415 -19.81 12.59 24.22
CA ARG A 415 -19.65 14.00 23.83
C ARG A 415 -20.03 14.23 22.37
N ASP A 416 -19.63 13.35 21.47
CA ASP A 416 -19.96 13.43 20.04
C ASP A 416 -21.47 13.24 19.79
N ILE A 417 -22.12 12.34 20.54
CA ILE A 417 -23.57 12.13 20.49
C ILE A 417 -24.33 13.33 21.07
N VAL A 418 -23.85 13.93 22.16
CA VAL A 418 -24.45 15.12 22.78
C VAL A 418 -24.26 16.35 21.89
N ALA A 419 -23.08 16.53 21.28
CA ALA A 419 -22.80 17.61 20.33
C ALA A 419 -23.70 17.53 19.08
N ASN A 420 -23.98 16.31 18.59
CA ASN A 420 -24.89 16.09 17.46
C ASN A 420 -26.38 16.27 17.82
N ASN A 421 -26.76 16.16 19.09
CA ASN A 421 -28.16 16.28 19.53
C ASN A 421 -28.55 17.67 20.07
N GLN A 422 -27.59 18.60 20.24
CA GLN A 422 -27.84 19.93 20.83
C GLN A 422 -27.90 21.10 19.83
N GLN A 423 -27.94 20.85 18.52
CA GLN A 423 -28.18 21.94 17.56
C GLN A 423 -29.68 22.30 17.48
N GLN A 424 -30.11 23.24 18.33
CA GLN A 424 -31.21 24.16 18.06
C GLN A 424 -30.69 25.61 18.00
N PRO A 425 -31.31 26.50 17.20
CA PRO A 425 -30.64 27.71 16.74
C PRO A 425 -31.11 28.93 17.53
N GLU A 426 -30.32 29.42 18.50
CA GLU A 426 -30.47 30.80 19.00
C GLU A 426 -29.10 31.46 19.23
N ASP A 427 -29.05 32.73 18.83
CA ASP A 427 -28.02 33.76 19.03
C ASP A 427 -26.81 33.81 18.08
N LEU A 428 -27.07 34.49 16.96
CA LEU A 428 -26.14 35.16 16.04
C LEU A 428 -25.31 36.22 16.77
N GLU A 429 -24.01 35.96 16.98
CA GLU A 429 -22.92 36.96 16.84
C GLU A 429 -21.49 36.45 17.14
N ASN A 430 -21.28 35.17 17.48
CA ASN A 430 -19.93 34.60 17.72
C ASN A 430 -19.50 33.49 16.73
N SER A 431 -20.03 33.50 15.50
CA SER A 431 -19.84 32.41 14.52
C SER A 431 -18.46 32.34 13.84
N ALA A 432 -17.57 33.34 13.99
CA ALA A 432 -16.31 33.34 13.24
C ALA A 432 -15.17 32.49 13.85
N GLU A 433 -15.16 32.24 15.16
CA GLU A 433 -14.10 31.47 15.83
C GLU A 433 -14.49 30.02 16.14
N ILE A 434 -15.78 29.69 16.15
CA ILE A 434 -16.28 28.33 16.41
C ILE A 434 -16.43 27.52 15.11
N GLU A 435 -16.64 28.17 13.96
CA GLU A 435 -16.68 27.52 12.64
C GLU A 435 -15.33 26.92 12.22
N GLN A 436 -14.19 27.44 12.73
CA GLN A 436 -12.87 26.87 12.41
C GLN A 436 -12.58 25.55 13.12
N SER A 437 -13.12 25.29 14.30
CA SER A 437 -12.86 24.06 15.05
C SER A 437 -13.78 22.89 14.69
N HIS A 438 -15.01 23.16 14.24
CA HIS A 438 -15.96 22.11 13.85
C HIS A 438 -15.78 21.60 12.42
N ASP A 439 -15.17 22.41 11.54
CA ASP A 439 -14.86 22.03 10.16
C ASP A 439 -13.70 21.04 10.03
N GLU A 440 -12.76 20.99 10.99
CA GLU A 440 -11.58 20.13 10.94
C GLU A 440 -11.90 18.64 11.23
N GLU A 441 -12.88 18.34 12.07
CA GLU A 441 -13.22 16.96 12.45
C GLU A 441 -14.13 16.26 11.43
N THR A 442 -15.07 16.99 10.81
CA THR A 442 -15.97 16.42 9.79
C THR A 442 -15.34 16.34 8.39
N LYS A 443 -14.38 17.21 8.03
CA LYS A 443 -13.58 17.07 6.79
C LYS A 443 -12.67 15.82 6.80
N SER A 444 -12.30 15.29 7.97
CA SER A 444 -11.18 14.35 8.14
C SER A 444 -11.47 12.84 7.92
N SER A 445 -12.72 12.41 7.68
CA SER A 445 -13.05 10.97 7.76
C SER A 445 -12.59 10.15 6.55
N PHE A 446 -12.93 10.59 5.34
CA PHE A 446 -12.69 9.84 4.10
C PHE A 446 -11.20 9.79 3.72
N ASP A 447 -10.50 10.91 3.91
CA ASP A 447 -9.09 11.09 3.55
C ASP A 447 -8.14 10.14 4.30
N LYS A 448 -8.64 9.47 5.35
CA LYS A 448 -7.86 8.56 6.19
C LYS A 448 -8.27 7.09 6.05
N GLU A 449 -9.30 6.76 5.26
CA GLU A 449 -9.79 5.38 5.09
C GLU A 449 -9.09 4.67 3.93
N ILE A 450 -8.81 5.39 2.85
CA ILE A 450 -8.03 4.90 1.72
C ILE A 450 -6.96 5.92 1.36
N ALA A 451 -5.78 5.45 0.99
CA ALA A 451 -4.73 6.31 0.44
C ALA A 451 -4.03 5.65 -0.75
N ILE A 452 -4.03 6.36 -1.89
CA ILE A 452 -3.35 5.96 -3.11
C ILE A 452 -2.26 6.99 -3.38
N VAL A 453 -1.01 6.54 -3.45
CA VAL A 453 0.15 7.43 -3.57
C VAL A 453 0.60 7.58 -5.02
N SER A 454 0.80 8.81 -5.47
CA SER A 454 1.39 9.16 -6.75
C SER A 454 2.43 10.28 -6.56
N SER A 455 3.16 10.63 -7.62
CA SER A 455 4.12 11.73 -7.59
C SER A 455 3.76 12.75 -8.66
N ASP A 456 3.48 13.99 -8.27
CA ASP A 456 3.35 15.12 -9.19
C ASP A 456 4.75 15.66 -9.51
N ILE A 457 5.22 15.40 -10.73
CA ILE A 457 6.54 15.84 -11.19
C ILE A 457 6.52 17.26 -11.75
N THR A 458 5.36 17.79 -12.12
CA THR A 458 5.24 19.20 -12.50
C THR A 458 5.54 20.09 -11.31
N ASN A 459 5.14 19.66 -10.12
CA ASN A 459 5.22 20.47 -8.91
C ASN A 459 6.11 19.89 -7.79
N GLY A 460 6.67 18.70 -7.98
CA GLY A 460 7.60 18.06 -7.05
C GLY A 460 6.95 17.62 -5.74
N ILE A 461 5.74 17.05 -5.80
CA ILE A 461 4.93 16.73 -4.60
C ILE A 461 4.55 15.26 -4.56
N LYS A 462 4.63 14.68 -3.36
CA LYS A 462 4.01 13.39 -3.06
C LYS A 462 2.51 13.59 -2.93
N VAL A 463 1.75 12.91 -3.77
CA VAL A 463 0.29 13.04 -3.85
C VAL A 463 -0.38 11.89 -3.12
N GLU A 464 -1.35 12.21 -2.26
CA GLU A 464 -2.13 11.23 -1.50
C GLU A 464 -3.60 11.36 -1.88
N PHE A 465 -4.12 10.44 -2.70
CA PHE A 465 -5.53 10.42 -3.07
C PHE A 465 -6.33 9.54 -2.12
N PRO A 466 -7.53 9.94 -1.71
CA PRO A 466 -8.31 11.09 -2.17
C PRO A 466 -8.03 12.38 -1.39
N ALA A 467 -7.22 12.36 -0.33
CA ALA A 467 -6.96 13.52 0.55
C ALA A 467 -6.56 14.80 -0.20
N MET A 468 -5.76 14.67 -1.26
CA MET A 468 -5.30 15.77 -2.09
C MET A 468 -6.12 15.94 -3.38
N HIS A 469 -7.30 15.33 -3.50
CA HIS A 469 -8.12 15.39 -4.72
C HIS A 469 -8.42 16.84 -5.15
N LYS A 470 -8.80 17.69 -4.19
CA LYS A 470 -9.15 19.09 -4.45
C LYS A 470 -8.01 19.92 -5.02
N MET A 471 -6.76 19.51 -4.81
CA MET A 471 -5.58 20.16 -5.39
C MET A 471 -5.47 19.97 -6.91
N TYR A 472 -6.26 19.07 -7.51
CA TYR A 472 -6.20 18.75 -8.92
C TYR A 472 -7.56 18.88 -9.62
N TRP A 473 -8.64 18.41 -8.98
CA TRP A 473 -9.99 18.42 -9.55
C TRP A 473 -10.93 19.42 -8.88
N GLY A 474 -10.48 20.17 -7.87
CA GLY A 474 -11.36 21.07 -7.11
C GLY A 474 -12.48 20.30 -6.44
N GLU A 475 -13.72 20.79 -6.53
CA GLU A 475 -14.90 20.11 -5.94
C GLU A 475 -15.50 19.00 -6.84
N ASP A 476 -14.83 18.63 -7.94
CA ASP A 476 -15.33 17.61 -8.87
C ASP A 476 -15.00 16.16 -8.44
N PHE A 477 -15.84 15.63 -7.55
CA PHE A 477 -15.79 14.23 -7.12
C PHE A 477 -16.54 13.26 -8.05
N ASP A 478 -17.03 13.71 -9.22
CA ASP A 478 -17.75 12.87 -10.20
C ASP A 478 -16.81 12.06 -11.11
N ILE A 479 -15.50 12.13 -10.87
CA ILE A 479 -14.50 11.36 -11.61
C ILE A 479 -14.45 9.89 -11.15
N SER A 480 -14.04 8.98 -12.05
CA SER A 480 -13.78 7.58 -11.70
C SER A 480 -12.60 7.45 -10.71
N PRO A 481 -12.72 6.70 -9.60
CA PRO A 481 -11.61 6.41 -8.68
C PRO A 481 -10.43 5.67 -9.34
N ALA A 482 -10.68 4.99 -10.47
CA ALA A 482 -9.63 4.33 -11.25
C ALA A 482 -8.54 5.32 -11.70
N ARG A 483 -8.87 6.61 -11.84
CA ARG A 483 -7.92 7.68 -12.17
C ARG A 483 -6.82 7.85 -11.14
N TYR A 484 -7.13 7.68 -9.85
CA TYR A 484 -6.11 7.73 -8.78
C TYR A 484 -5.10 6.60 -8.94
N VAL A 485 -5.57 5.39 -9.23
CA VAL A 485 -4.70 4.24 -9.47
C VAL A 485 -3.94 4.40 -10.78
N ARG A 486 -4.56 4.92 -11.84
CA ARG A 486 -3.89 5.24 -13.11
C ARG A 486 -2.75 6.24 -12.91
N ALA A 487 -2.93 7.26 -12.07
CA ALA A 487 -1.86 8.16 -11.67
C ALA A 487 -0.74 7.40 -10.93
N SER A 488 -1.10 6.63 -9.90
CA SER A 488 -0.18 5.84 -9.07
C SER A 488 0.60 4.76 -9.85
N MET A 489 0.01 4.20 -10.92
CA MET A 489 0.58 3.17 -11.78
C MET A 489 1.32 3.72 -13.01
N SER A 490 1.58 5.03 -13.08
CA SER A 490 2.30 5.67 -14.19
C SER A 490 3.81 5.37 -14.13
N VAL A 491 4.19 4.10 -14.20
CA VAL A 491 5.58 3.61 -14.12
C VAL A 491 6.41 4.27 -15.22
N HIS A 492 7.47 4.97 -14.79
CA HIS A 492 8.41 5.69 -15.65
C HIS A 492 8.86 4.85 -16.85
N PHE A 493 8.92 5.47 -18.03
CA PHE A 493 9.31 4.87 -19.31
C PHE A 493 8.38 3.77 -19.86
N PHE A 494 7.52 3.16 -19.03
CA PHE A 494 6.49 2.23 -19.48
C PHE A 494 5.21 2.97 -19.85
N PHE A 495 4.55 3.61 -18.88
CA PHE A 495 3.35 4.39 -19.10
C PHE A 495 3.69 5.84 -19.41
N LYS A 496 2.82 6.49 -20.18
CA LYS A 496 2.80 7.96 -20.24
C LYS A 496 2.44 8.52 -18.86
N PRO A 497 3.10 9.61 -18.42
CA PRO A 497 2.66 10.34 -17.25
C PRO A 497 1.16 10.61 -17.35
N PHE A 498 0.45 10.42 -16.25
CA PHE A 498 -0.96 10.72 -16.19
C PHE A 498 -1.15 12.23 -16.11
N GLU A 499 -1.94 12.77 -17.02
CA GLU A 499 -2.16 14.21 -17.15
C GLU A 499 -3.48 14.58 -16.48
N VAL A 500 -3.45 15.61 -15.63
CA VAL A 500 -4.64 16.19 -15.01
C VAL A 500 -4.75 17.65 -15.41
N ASP A 501 -5.74 17.95 -16.23
CA ASP A 501 -6.01 19.30 -16.70
C ASP A 501 -6.64 20.16 -15.59
N TYR A 502 -6.10 21.35 -15.40
CA TYR A 502 -6.67 22.34 -14.48
C TYR A 502 -7.84 23.06 -15.14
N VAL A 503 -9.05 22.74 -14.70
CA VAL A 503 -10.26 23.46 -15.14
C VAL A 503 -10.21 24.90 -14.65
N THR A 504 -10.29 25.86 -15.57
CA THR A 504 -10.17 27.30 -15.26
C THR A 504 -11.12 27.75 -14.13
N ALA A 505 -12.36 27.22 -14.12
CA ALA A 505 -13.35 27.54 -13.09
C ALA A 505 -12.99 27.04 -11.68
N GLN A 506 -12.14 26.01 -11.56
CA GLN A 506 -11.74 25.41 -10.29
C GLN A 506 -10.39 25.96 -9.76
N LYS A 507 -9.69 26.80 -10.55
CA LYS A 507 -8.34 27.29 -10.18
C LYS A 507 -8.29 27.95 -8.80
N ALA A 508 -9.26 28.80 -8.46
CA ALA A 508 -9.30 29.46 -7.15
C ALA A 508 -9.48 28.48 -5.98
N VAL A 509 -10.28 27.42 -6.18
CA VAL A 509 -10.47 26.34 -5.20
C VAL A 509 -9.17 25.56 -5.03
N ILE A 510 -8.54 25.20 -6.15
CA ILE A 510 -7.25 24.50 -6.15
C ILE A 510 -6.19 25.33 -5.41
N GLU A 511 -6.00 26.60 -5.76
CA GLU A 511 -5.03 27.48 -5.09
C GLU A 511 -5.27 27.60 -3.59
N LYS A 512 -6.54 27.69 -3.16
CA LYS A 512 -6.90 27.70 -1.74
C LYS A 512 -6.51 26.38 -1.06
N GLU A 513 -6.73 25.25 -1.71
CA GLU A 513 -6.40 23.95 -1.16
C GLU A 513 -4.88 23.76 -1.01
N TRP A 514 -4.10 24.21 -1.99
CA TRP A 514 -2.64 24.22 -1.90
C TRP A 514 -2.13 25.02 -0.71
N LYS A 515 -2.75 26.18 -0.44
CA LYS A 515 -2.46 26.98 0.75
C LYS A 515 -2.87 26.22 2.02
N CYS A 516 -4.02 25.56 2.03
CA CYS A 516 -4.53 24.85 3.21
C CYS A 516 -3.68 23.63 3.58
N LEU A 517 -3.37 22.76 2.61
CA LEU A 517 -2.69 21.49 2.86
C LEU A 517 -1.17 21.61 2.93
N LEU A 518 -0.57 22.49 2.13
CA LEU A 518 0.89 22.60 2.00
C LEU A 518 1.45 23.90 2.55
N ASN A 519 0.60 24.87 2.93
CA ASN A 519 1.03 26.23 3.30
C ASN A 519 1.84 26.91 2.18
N ILE A 520 1.47 26.65 0.91
CA ILE A 520 2.11 27.23 -0.27
C ILE A 520 1.14 28.19 -0.96
N ASP A 521 1.53 29.47 -1.04
CA ASP A 521 0.82 30.49 -1.83
C ASP A 521 1.17 30.38 -3.32
N LYS A 522 0.72 29.30 -3.96
CA LYS A 522 0.89 29.08 -5.39
C LYS A 522 -0.26 29.71 -6.16
N ARG A 523 0.05 30.51 -7.19
CA ARG A 523 -0.92 31.03 -8.15
C ARG A 523 -0.73 30.36 -9.49
N LEU A 524 -1.75 29.66 -9.97
CA LEU A 524 -1.77 29.00 -11.27
C LEU A 524 -1.88 30.06 -12.37
N GLN A 525 -0.82 30.21 -13.17
CA GLN A 525 -0.81 31.13 -14.30
C GLN A 525 -1.64 30.56 -15.47
N GLU A 526 -1.89 31.36 -16.50
CA GLU A 526 -2.57 30.90 -17.73
C GLU A 526 -1.81 29.78 -18.44
N LYS A 527 -0.46 29.80 -18.37
CA LYS A 527 0.41 28.76 -18.92
C LYS A 527 0.35 27.43 -18.16
N ASP A 528 -0.10 27.45 -16.91
CA ASP A 528 -0.17 26.26 -16.06
C ASP A 528 -1.50 25.55 -16.35
N THR A 529 -1.49 24.72 -17.39
CA THR A 529 -2.70 24.07 -17.92
C THR A 529 -2.96 22.69 -17.32
N HIS A 530 -1.93 21.97 -16.87
CA HIS A 530 -2.04 20.60 -16.37
C HIS A 530 -0.96 20.24 -15.34
N ALA A 531 -1.21 19.17 -14.58
CA ALA A 531 -0.24 18.46 -13.76
C ALA A 531 0.16 17.14 -14.42
N LEU A 532 1.44 16.77 -14.34
CA LEU A 532 1.95 15.48 -14.79
C LEU A 532 2.25 14.60 -13.58
N MET A 533 1.58 13.46 -13.53
CA MET A 533 1.70 12.48 -12.47
C MET A 533 2.43 11.23 -12.96
N VAL A 534 3.31 10.72 -12.11
CA VAL A 534 4.05 9.48 -12.31
C VAL A 534 3.85 8.54 -11.12
N ASP A 535 4.41 7.34 -11.22
CA ASP A 535 4.34 6.34 -10.17
C ASP A 535 4.78 6.90 -8.80
N GLY A 536 4.00 6.59 -7.76
CA GLY A 536 4.27 7.04 -6.39
C GLY A 536 5.57 6.49 -5.81
N GLY A 537 6.07 5.39 -6.37
CA GLY A 537 7.32 4.74 -5.98
C GLY A 537 8.55 5.59 -6.23
N MET A 538 8.45 6.74 -6.92
CA MET A 538 9.56 7.69 -6.96
C MET A 538 9.81 8.38 -5.60
N LEU A 539 8.75 8.60 -4.80
CA LEU A 539 8.81 9.35 -3.54
C LEU A 539 8.48 8.49 -2.31
N SER A 540 7.56 7.55 -2.42
CA SER A 540 7.19 6.62 -1.34
C SER A 540 6.57 5.35 -1.96
N ASN A 541 7.39 4.32 -2.08
CA ASN A 541 6.98 3.04 -2.64
C ASN A 541 6.18 2.20 -1.64
N PHE A 542 6.43 2.42 -0.35
CA PHE A 542 5.78 1.76 0.76
C PHE A 542 5.26 2.81 1.76
N PRO A 543 4.02 3.31 1.57
CA PRO A 543 3.53 4.53 2.20
C PRO A 543 3.03 4.32 3.64
N VAL A 544 3.87 3.73 4.49
CA VAL A 544 3.54 3.39 5.88
C VAL A 544 3.31 4.61 6.76
N ASN A 545 3.90 5.75 6.39
CA ASN A 545 3.80 6.98 7.15
C ASN A 545 2.42 7.67 7.05
N ILE A 546 1.55 7.26 6.12
CA ILE A 546 0.23 7.87 5.92
C ILE A 546 -0.65 7.71 7.18
N PHE A 547 -0.50 6.59 7.89
CA PHE A 547 -1.25 6.35 9.13
C PHE A 547 -0.52 6.80 10.39
N TYR A 548 0.65 7.44 10.23
CA TYR A 548 1.40 7.99 11.35
C TYR A 548 0.79 9.30 11.83
N ASN A 549 0.58 9.41 13.14
CA ASN A 549 0.18 10.64 13.77
C ASN A 549 1.31 11.10 14.71
N PRO A 550 1.98 12.25 14.47
CA PRO A 550 3.02 12.76 15.37
C PRO A 550 2.52 12.99 16.80
N SER A 551 1.23 13.31 16.98
CA SER A 551 0.59 13.48 18.28
C SER A 551 0.30 12.15 19.00
N SER A 552 0.28 11.04 18.26
CA SER A 552 0.12 9.67 18.75
C SER A 552 1.08 8.76 17.99
N PRO A 553 2.39 8.80 18.31
CA PRO A 553 3.43 8.14 17.52
C PRO A 553 3.29 6.61 17.52
N VAL A 554 2.49 6.07 18.44
CA VAL A 554 2.06 4.68 18.42
C VAL A 554 0.70 4.55 17.76
N PRO A 555 0.56 3.64 16.78
CA PRO A 555 -0.71 3.39 16.12
C PRO A 555 -1.79 2.96 17.12
N ILE A 556 -2.94 3.64 17.10
CA ILE A 556 -4.14 3.28 17.88
C ILE A 556 -4.74 1.96 17.40
N LYS A 557 -4.39 1.54 16.18
CA LYS A 557 -4.74 0.24 15.60
C LYS A 557 -3.47 -0.45 15.10
N PRO A 558 -3.38 -1.79 15.12
CA PRO A 558 -2.26 -2.47 14.46
C PRO A 558 -2.18 -2.08 12.99
N THR A 559 -1.00 -1.71 12.51
CA THR A 559 -0.75 -1.43 11.08
C THR A 559 0.08 -2.56 10.51
N VAL A 560 -0.48 -3.37 9.62
CA VAL A 560 0.21 -4.44 8.90
C VAL A 560 0.77 -3.91 7.59
N GLY A 561 2.06 -4.12 7.39
CA GLY A 561 2.78 -3.67 6.22
C GLY A 561 3.26 -4.82 5.35
N ILE A 562 3.05 -4.73 4.03
CA ILE A 562 3.46 -5.76 3.07
C ILE A 562 4.40 -5.13 2.04
N LYS A 563 5.66 -5.56 2.07
CA LYS A 563 6.69 -5.24 1.09
C LYS A 563 6.82 -6.35 0.04
N LEU A 564 7.19 -5.98 -1.17
CA LEU A 564 7.41 -6.88 -2.31
C LEU A 564 8.89 -7.12 -2.59
N GLU A 565 9.78 -6.46 -1.85
CA GLU A 565 11.22 -6.66 -1.95
C GLU A 565 11.84 -6.76 -0.56
N PHE A 566 12.64 -7.81 -0.35
CA PHE A 566 13.45 -7.97 0.85
C PHE A 566 14.75 -7.17 0.70
N GLU A 567 14.94 -6.15 1.53
CA GLU A 567 16.18 -5.36 1.54
C GLU A 567 17.28 -6.13 2.28
N ASP A 568 18.24 -6.67 1.53
CA ASP A 568 19.45 -7.27 2.09
C ASP A 568 20.54 -6.21 2.30
N ASP A 569 20.55 -5.64 3.51
CA ASP A 569 21.49 -4.61 3.95
C ASP A 569 22.98 -5.03 3.88
N ALA A 570 23.27 -6.32 3.74
CA ALA A 570 24.64 -6.80 3.60
C ALA A 570 25.18 -6.65 2.16
N THR A 571 24.32 -6.35 1.18
CA THR A 571 24.69 -6.31 -0.24
C THR A 571 24.89 -4.88 -0.74
N SER A 572 25.99 -4.63 -1.45
CA SER A 572 26.24 -3.34 -2.11
C SER A 572 25.97 -3.43 -3.60
N ASN A 573 25.38 -2.36 -4.15
CA ASN A 573 25.14 -2.26 -5.58
C ASN A 573 26.47 -2.04 -6.33
N THR A 574 26.71 -2.81 -7.39
CA THR A 574 27.84 -2.57 -8.29
C THR A 574 27.47 -1.50 -9.31
N ILE A 575 28.24 -0.40 -9.39
CA ILE A 575 27.99 0.70 -10.32
C ILE A 575 29.14 0.78 -11.33
N ASP A 576 29.05 -0.02 -12.39
CA ASP A 576 30.08 -0.16 -13.43
C ASP A 576 29.65 0.40 -14.80
N THR A 577 28.39 0.80 -14.94
CA THR A 577 27.80 1.30 -16.19
C THR A 577 26.89 2.49 -15.93
N MET A 578 26.71 3.34 -16.94
CA MET A 578 25.78 4.50 -16.85
C MET A 578 24.35 4.07 -16.54
N GLY A 579 23.91 2.92 -17.08
CA GLY A 579 22.58 2.37 -16.76
C GLY A 579 22.44 1.99 -15.29
N LYS A 580 23.45 1.32 -14.71
CA LYS A 580 23.44 1.01 -13.27
C LYS A 580 23.54 2.27 -12.41
N LEU A 581 24.29 3.30 -12.83
CA LEU A 581 24.32 4.58 -12.12
C LEU A 581 22.93 5.23 -12.02
N VAL A 582 22.24 5.36 -13.16
CA VAL A 582 20.87 5.91 -13.20
C VAL A 582 19.91 5.04 -12.40
N GLY A 583 19.98 3.71 -12.56
CA GLY A 583 19.17 2.77 -11.79
C GLY A 583 19.38 2.90 -10.28
N SER A 584 20.63 3.02 -9.82
CA SER A 584 20.95 3.21 -8.40
C SER A 584 20.49 4.57 -7.87
N MET A 585 20.52 5.64 -8.67
CA MET A 585 19.95 6.94 -8.28
C MET A 585 18.43 6.84 -8.07
N ILE A 586 17.71 6.24 -9.03
CA ILE A 586 16.25 6.06 -8.95
C ILE A 586 15.89 5.18 -7.74
N SER A 587 16.61 4.07 -7.55
CA SER A 587 16.43 3.18 -6.39
C SER A 587 16.68 3.93 -5.08
N THR A 588 17.73 4.75 -4.99
CA THR A 588 18.00 5.54 -3.78
C THR A 588 16.85 6.49 -3.46
N MET A 589 16.31 7.21 -4.45
CA MET A 589 15.15 8.09 -4.25
C MET A 589 13.91 7.31 -3.78
N ARG A 590 13.66 6.15 -4.40
CA ARG A 590 12.52 5.26 -4.14
C ARG A 590 12.48 4.73 -2.71
N TYR A 591 13.62 4.31 -2.15
CA TYR A 591 13.66 3.65 -0.84
C TYR A 591 14.02 4.59 0.33
N PHE A 592 14.71 5.72 0.06
CA PHE A 592 15.25 6.57 1.12
C PHE A 592 14.19 7.05 2.11
N TYR A 593 13.07 7.59 1.62
CA TYR A 593 12.05 8.19 2.47
C TYR A 593 11.39 7.16 3.41
N ASP A 594 10.95 6.03 2.86
CA ASP A 594 10.27 4.98 3.62
C ASP A 594 11.23 4.32 4.63
N ARG A 595 12.50 4.13 4.23
CA ARG A 595 13.54 3.58 5.12
C ARG A 595 13.89 4.53 6.26
N ASP A 596 14.01 5.83 5.99
CA ASP A 596 14.24 6.85 7.02
C ASP A 596 13.09 6.85 8.04
N PHE A 597 11.84 6.80 7.58
CA PHE A 597 10.68 6.72 8.46
C PHE A 597 10.69 5.45 9.32
N ILE A 598 10.85 4.27 8.71
CA ILE A 598 10.85 2.99 9.42
C ILE A 598 11.99 2.93 10.45
N SER A 599 13.16 3.49 10.13
CA SER A 599 14.31 3.53 11.05
C SER A 599 14.05 4.37 12.31
N LYS A 600 13.28 5.45 12.18
CA LYS A 600 12.89 6.35 13.28
C LYS A 600 11.71 5.81 14.10
N HIS A 601 10.88 4.96 13.49
CA HIS A 601 9.66 4.43 14.10
C HIS A 601 9.69 2.90 14.18
N ASN A 602 10.59 2.37 15.01
CA ASN A 602 10.82 0.92 15.18
C ASN A 602 9.57 0.09 15.51
N ILE A 603 8.49 0.71 16.02
CA ILE A 603 7.23 0.00 16.29
C ILE A 603 6.58 -0.55 15.01
N PHE A 604 6.73 0.12 13.86
CA PHE A 604 6.20 -0.35 12.59
C PHE A 604 7.01 -1.53 12.03
N LYS A 605 8.32 -1.60 12.30
CA LYS A 605 9.17 -2.75 11.88
C LYS A 605 8.62 -4.09 12.35
N LYS A 606 7.96 -4.11 13.51
CA LYS A 606 7.40 -5.32 14.11
C LYS A 606 6.31 -5.96 13.24
N THR A 607 5.53 -5.15 12.53
CA THR A 607 4.33 -5.57 11.76
C THR A 607 4.48 -5.44 10.25
N ILE A 608 5.68 -5.10 9.76
CA ILE A 608 6.01 -5.08 8.33
C ILE A 608 6.66 -6.42 7.96
N ARG A 609 6.26 -7.00 6.83
CA ARG A 609 6.91 -8.17 6.23
C ARG A 609 7.14 -7.98 4.73
N SER A 610 8.31 -8.41 4.27
CA SER A 610 8.68 -8.52 2.87
C SER A 610 8.36 -9.91 2.36
N ILE A 611 7.72 -9.97 1.20
CA ILE A 611 7.44 -11.20 0.47
C ILE A 611 8.66 -11.53 -0.41
N ASP A 612 9.18 -12.74 -0.28
CA ASP A 612 10.15 -13.29 -1.24
C ASP A 612 9.43 -13.61 -2.56
N THR A 613 9.55 -12.72 -3.54
CA THR A 613 8.95 -12.86 -4.88
C THR A 613 9.72 -13.81 -5.81
N GLY A 614 10.77 -14.48 -5.32
CA GLY A 614 11.57 -15.41 -6.10
C GLY A 614 12.35 -14.75 -7.24
N GLN A 615 12.49 -15.48 -8.35
CA GLN A 615 13.23 -15.01 -9.54
C GLN A 615 12.32 -14.33 -10.58
N ILE A 616 11.05 -14.11 -10.25
CA ILE A 616 10.08 -13.54 -11.18
C ILE A 616 10.34 -12.04 -11.28
N ASN A 617 10.53 -11.51 -12.49
CA ASN A 617 10.74 -10.07 -12.68
C ASN A 617 9.41 -9.32 -12.54
N TRP A 618 9.40 -8.27 -11.72
CA TRP A 618 8.27 -7.38 -11.47
C TRP A 618 7.72 -6.66 -12.72
N LEU A 619 8.52 -6.56 -13.79
CA LEU A 619 8.13 -6.03 -15.10
C LEU A 619 7.61 -7.10 -16.07
N ASN A 620 7.60 -8.39 -15.73
CA ASN A 620 7.16 -9.43 -16.67
C ASN A 620 5.63 -9.45 -16.86
N PHE A 621 5.09 -8.62 -17.75
CA PHE A 621 3.65 -8.57 -18.08
C PHE A 621 3.10 -9.82 -18.80
N ASN A 622 3.94 -10.82 -19.08
CA ASN A 622 3.52 -12.10 -19.67
C ASN A 622 3.78 -13.25 -18.69
N LEU A 623 3.23 -13.13 -17.48
CA LEU A 623 3.30 -14.17 -16.45
C LEU A 623 2.65 -15.47 -16.94
N SER A 624 3.36 -16.58 -16.79
CA SER A 624 2.76 -17.91 -16.93
C SER A 624 1.76 -18.18 -15.81
N ASP A 625 0.88 -19.15 -15.99
CA ASP A 625 -0.06 -19.54 -14.93
C ASP A 625 0.70 -20.11 -13.72
N GLU A 626 1.84 -20.77 -13.96
CA GLU A 626 2.77 -21.22 -12.93
C GLU A 626 3.36 -20.06 -12.14
N ASP A 627 3.80 -18.98 -12.80
CA ASP A 627 4.33 -17.79 -12.12
C ASP A 627 3.26 -17.12 -11.24
N LYS A 628 2.01 -17.06 -11.71
CA LYS A 628 0.90 -16.50 -10.92
C LYS A 628 0.62 -17.33 -9.68
N ILE A 629 0.59 -18.66 -9.81
CA ILE A 629 0.43 -19.59 -8.68
C ILE A 629 1.59 -19.43 -7.69
N GLU A 630 2.83 -19.37 -8.18
CA GLU A 630 4.01 -19.18 -7.35
C GLU A 630 3.98 -17.85 -6.58
N LEU A 631 3.72 -16.72 -7.26
CA LEU A 631 3.61 -15.41 -6.61
C LEU A 631 2.52 -15.39 -5.53
N PHE A 632 1.34 -15.91 -5.86
CA PHE A 632 0.24 -16.01 -4.90
C PHE A 632 0.63 -16.85 -3.68
N PHE A 633 1.22 -18.03 -3.90
CA PHE A 633 1.64 -18.91 -2.83
C PHE A 633 2.73 -18.28 -1.96
N ARG A 634 3.71 -17.57 -2.54
CA ARG A 634 4.77 -16.85 -1.80
C ARG A 634 4.19 -15.80 -0.87
N GLY A 635 3.21 -15.03 -1.35
CA GLY A 635 2.47 -14.08 -0.52
C GLY A 635 1.73 -14.76 0.63
N ALA A 636 1.00 -15.84 0.33
CA ALA A 636 0.27 -16.63 1.31
C ALA A 636 1.20 -17.27 2.36
N LEU A 637 2.35 -17.79 1.94
CA LEU A 637 3.37 -18.36 2.82
C LEU A 637 3.95 -17.31 3.76
N THR A 638 4.26 -16.10 3.25
CA THR A 638 4.75 -15.00 4.08
C THR A 638 3.75 -14.63 5.17
N ALA A 639 2.46 -14.52 4.81
CA ALA A 639 1.40 -14.29 5.79
C ALA A 639 1.28 -15.45 6.79
N ALA A 640 1.38 -16.70 6.32
CA ALA A 640 1.31 -17.85 7.22
C ALA A 640 2.46 -17.85 8.25
N ILE A 641 3.69 -17.55 7.83
CA ILE A 641 4.85 -17.40 8.72
C ILE A 641 4.60 -16.27 9.73
N PHE A 642 4.12 -15.12 9.26
CA PHE A 642 3.81 -13.96 10.10
C PHE A 642 2.74 -14.23 11.17
N LEU A 643 1.80 -15.13 10.87
CA LEU A 643 0.70 -15.50 11.75
C LEU A 643 1.03 -16.65 12.72
N VAL A 644 2.22 -17.25 12.64
CA VAL A 644 2.65 -18.27 13.62
C VAL A 644 2.77 -17.63 15.01
N ASN A 645 1.86 -17.99 15.90
CA ASN A 645 1.77 -17.42 17.24
C ASN A 645 2.24 -18.43 18.30
N ASN A 646 3.55 -18.57 18.45
CA ASN A 646 4.16 -19.51 19.36
C ASN A 646 5.26 -18.84 20.20
N ASP A 647 5.06 -18.80 21.51
CA ASP A 647 5.98 -18.19 22.47
C ASP A 647 7.31 -18.98 22.55
N ASP A 648 7.29 -20.28 22.26
CA ASP A 648 8.48 -21.13 22.22
C ASP A 648 9.20 -20.98 20.87
N LEU A 649 10.41 -20.42 20.88
CA LEU A 649 11.24 -20.19 19.70
C LEU A 649 11.60 -21.48 18.95
N GLN A 650 11.83 -22.60 19.64
CA GLN A 650 12.16 -23.87 18.98
C GLN A 650 10.92 -24.45 18.29
N LYS A 651 9.76 -24.35 18.94
CA LYS A 651 8.51 -24.81 18.34
C LYS A 651 8.12 -23.91 17.16
N ARG A 652 8.23 -22.58 17.30
CA ARG A 652 8.06 -21.61 16.21
C ARG A 652 8.99 -21.93 15.03
N ALA A 653 10.26 -22.23 15.27
CA ALA A 653 11.19 -22.59 14.20
C ALA A 653 10.76 -23.85 13.45
N LYS A 654 10.25 -24.88 14.16
CA LYS A 654 9.68 -26.08 13.54
C LYS A 654 8.42 -25.78 12.74
N ASP A 655 7.55 -24.92 13.27
CA ASP A 655 6.32 -24.49 12.63
C ASP A 655 6.62 -23.78 11.30
N ILE A 656 7.57 -22.85 11.31
CA ILE A 656 8.08 -22.15 10.14
C ILE A 656 8.71 -23.12 9.13
N GLN A 657 9.54 -24.07 9.58
CA GLN A 657 10.13 -25.10 8.71
C GLN A 657 9.07 -25.96 8.02
N TYR A 658 7.97 -26.29 8.70
CA TYR A 658 6.86 -27.02 8.09
C TYR A 658 6.20 -26.18 6.99
N LEU A 659 5.87 -24.92 7.27
CA LEU A 659 5.23 -24.01 6.30
C LEU A 659 6.10 -23.82 5.04
N VAL A 660 7.40 -23.60 5.20
CA VAL A 660 8.35 -23.50 4.08
C VAL A 660 8.34 -24.75 3.22
N LYS A 661 8.31 -25.95 3.83
CA LYS A 661 8.28 -27.22 3.10
C LYS A 661 7.04 -27.37 2.24
N CYS A 662 5.91 -26.73 2.57
CA CYS A 662 4.72 -26.74 1.71
C CYS A 662 5.00 -26.19 0.30
N GLY A 663 5.99 -25.28 0.14
CA GLY A 663 6.38 -24.72 -1.16
C GLY A 663 7.17 -25.67 -2.07
N THR A 664 7.61 -26.84 -1.58
CA THR A 664 8.48 -27.76 -2.34
C THR A 664 7.74 -28.57 -3.41
N ALA A 665 6.43 -28.76 -3.25
CA ALA A 665 5.63 -29.64 -4.10
C ALA A 665 4.18 -29.14 -4.22
N LEU A 666 4.01 -27.91 -4.72
CA LEU A 666 2.69 -27.37 -5.04
C LEU A 666 2.11 -28.17 -6.20
N SER A 667 0.88 -28.67 -6.05
CA SER A 667 0.21 -29.44 -7.09
C SER A 667 -1.02 -28.68 -7.56
N PHE A 668 -1.07 -28.33 -8.84
CA PHE A 668 -2.26 -27.75 -9.47
C PHE A 668 -2.41 -28.37 -10.87
N ARG A 669 -3.63 -28.80 -11.23
CA ARG A 669 -3.94 -29.38 -12.55
C ARG A 669 -2.98 -30.48 -13.03
N GLY A 670 -2.47 -31.29 -12.11
CA GLY A 670 -1.49 -32.35 -12.40
C GLY A 670 -0.05 -31.87 -12.65
N LYS A 671 0.19 -30.55 -12.67
CA LYS A 671 1.52 -29.94 -12.69
C LYS A 671 2.07 -29.84 -11.26
N LYS A 672 3.38 -30.00 -11.11
CA LYS A 672 4.10 -29.79 -9.85
C LYS A 672 4.99 -28.56 -9.98
N ILE A 673 4.80 -27.59 -9.07
CA ILE A 673 5.65 -26.41 -8.94
C ILE A 673 6.48 -26.55 -7.67
N ASN A 674 7.76 -26.23 -7.76
CA ASN A 674 8.64 -26.02 -6.62
C ASN A 674 9.08 -24.57 -6.64
N ILE A 675 8.72 -23.81 -5.60
CA ILE A 675 9.07 -22.38 -5.52
C ILE A 675 10.56 -22.18 -5.17
N TYR A 676 11.31 -23.24 -4.87
CA TYR A 676 12.73 -23.20 -4.54
C TYR A 676 13.56 -23.79 -5.69
N PRO A 677 14.06 -22.96 -6.63
CA PRO A 677 14.80 -23.45 -7.80
C PRO A 677 16.06 -24.24 -7.42
N ASP A 678 16.72 -23.88 -6.32
CA ASP A 678 17.94 -24.56 -5.84
C ASP A 678 17.67 -25.73 -4.87
N GLN A 679 16.40 -26.09 -4.63
CA GLN A 679 15.95 -27.12 -3.68
C GLN A 679 16.38 -26.92 -2.20
N LYS A 680 17.07 -25.81 -1.87
CA LYS A 680 17.55 -25.50 -0.52
C LYS A 680 16.46 -25.04 0.45
N CYS A 681 15.22 -24.83 -0.03
CA CYS A 681 14.10 -24.32 0.79
C CYS A 681 14.44 -22.99 1.51
N GLU A 682 15.28 -22.17 0.90
CA GLU A 682 15.58 -20.83 1.40
C GLU A 682 14.42 -19.90 1.04
N PHE A 683 13.79 -19.33 2.06
CA PHE A 683 12.71 -18.36 1.94
C PHE A 683 13.08 -17.12 2.76
N ARG A 684 13.01 -15.94 2.16
CA ARG A 684 13.47 -14.70 2.81
C ARG A 684 12.29 -13.89 3.34
N THR A 685 12.31 -13.59 4.63
CA THR A 685 11.39 -12.67 5.29
C THR A 685 11.99 -12.25 6.63
N GLU A 686 11.52 -11.16 7.21
CA GLU A 686 12.07 -10.55 8.42
C GLU A 686 12.00 -11.50 9.63
N ASP A 687 11.08 -12.49 9.62
CA ASP A 687 11.00 -13.53 10.65
C ASP A 687 12.25 -14.45 10.71
N TYR A 688 13.13 -14.41 9.71
CA TYR A 688 14.43 -15.11 9.73
C TYR A 688 15.61 -14.20 10.13
N SER A 689 15.41 -12.89 10.20
CA SER A 689 16.50 -11.93 10.41
C SER A 689 16.59 -11.49 11.87
N THR A 690 17.74 -11.75 12.52
CA THR A 690 18.17 -11.26 13.85
C THR A 690 17.27 -11.65 15.06
N GLU A 691 17.89 -11.81 16.24
CA GLU A 691 17.19 -12.13 17.50
C GLU A 691 16.20 -11.03 17.95
N GLU A 692 16.35 -9.81 17.44
CA GLU A 692 15.51 -8.64 17.75
C GLU A 692 14.13 -8.65 17.06
N VAL A 693 13.92 -9.47 16.02
CA VAL A 693 12.66 -9.57 15.26
C VAL A 693 11.78 -10.71 15.75
N SER A 694 12.01 -11.25 16.96
CA SER A 694 11.06 -12.17 17.60
C SER A 694 9.72 -11.47 17.88
N PHE A 695 8.87 -11.41 16.86
CA PHE A 695 7.62 -10.68 16.88
C PHE A 695 6.53 -11.55 17.48
N ASN A 696 5.98 -11.11 18.60
CA ASN A 696 4.84 -11.75 19.26
C ASN A 696 3.69 -10.76 19.34
N TRP A 697 2.52 -11.16 18.86
CA TRP A 697 1.34 -10.32 18.79
C TRP A 697 0.85 -9.87 20.18
N ASN A 698 0.97 -10.70 21.21
CA ASN A 698 0.59 -10.34 22.57
C ASN A 698 1.55 -9.29 23.14
N ASN A 699 2.85 -9.46 22.96
CA ASN A 699 3.84 -8.47 23.38
C ASN A 699 3.66 -7.14 22.65
N TYR A 700 3.36 -7.18 21.35
CA TYR A 700 3.08 -5.99 20.55
C TYR A 700 1.86 -5.21 21.06
N LYS A 701 0.77 -5.90 21.40
CA LYS A 701 -0.41 -5.27 22.01
C LYS A 701 -0.07 -4.61 23.36
N ILE A 702 0.71 -5.29 24.20
CA ILE A 702 1.17 -4.73 25.49
C ILE A 702 2.00 -3.47 25.27
N ASP A 703 3.02 -3.55 24.42
CA ASP A 703 3.88 -2.41 24.10
C ASP A 703 3.04 -1.21 23.63
N ARG A 704 2.07 -1.44 22.73
CA ARG A 704 1.18 -0.38 22.23
C ARG A 704 0.37 0.27 23.33
N VAL A 705 -0.27 -0.51 24.20
CA VAL A 705 -1.08 0.04 25.30
C VAL A 705 -0.22 0.84 26.28
N LEU A 706 0.97 0.35 26.62
CA LEU A 706 1.90 1.08 27.49
C LEU A 706 2.29 2.42 26.88
N PHE A 707 2.64 2.44 25.59
CA PHE A 707 2.97 3.69 24.89
C PHE A 707 1.78 4.66 24.80
N ILE A 708 0.57 4.16 24.53
CA ILE A 708 -0.64 4.99 24.51
C ILE A 708 -0.86 5.64 25.88
N GLY A 709 -0.72 4.88 26.98
CA GLY A 709 -0.80 5.42 28.33
C GLY A 709 0.23 6.51 28.63
N GLU A 710 1.49 6.34 28.19
CA GLU A 710 2.54 7.36 28.33
C GLU A 710 2.27 8.61 27.48
N ALA A 711 1.72 8.46 26.28
CA ALA A 711 1.37 9.59 25.42
C ALA A 711 0.24 10.44 26.02
N ILE A 712 -0.80 9.79 26.56
CA ILE A 712 -1.94 10.45 27.21
C ILE A 712 -1.47 11.28 28.41
N THR A 713 -0.67 10.70 29.31
CA THR A 713 -0.12 11.43 30.48
C THR A 713 0.73 12.63 30.08
N THR A 714 1.55 12.49 29.04
CA THR A 714 2.39 13.60 28.53
C THR A 714 1.53 14.75 27.99
N LYS A 715 0.52 14.45 27.17
CA LYS A 715 -0.42 15.45 26.63
C LYS A 715 -1.18 16.18 27.74
N ASN A 716 -1.60 15.45 28.78
CA ASN A 716 -2.33 16.04 29.91
C ASN A 716 -1.44 16.91 30.79
N ARG A 717 -0.18 16.52 31.02
CA ARG A 717 0.81 17.39 31.71
C ARG A 717 1.04 18.70 30.97
N LEU A 718 1.08 18.66 29.63
CA LEU A 718 1.19 19.86 28.80
C LEU A 718 -0.06 20.73 28.89
N LYS A 719 -1.27 20.14 28.83
CA LYS A 719 -2.53 20.87 29.04
C LYS A 719 -2.64 21.50 30.42
N ARG A 720 -2.28 20.78 31.50
CA ARG A 720 -2.24 21.33 32.86
C ARG A 720 -1.25 22.50 32.94
N LYS A 721 -0.02 22.35 32.44
CA LYS A 721 0.96 23.44 32.40
C LYS A 721 0.48 24.66 31.60
N ALA A 722 -0.25 24.45 30.51
CA ALA A 722 -0.87 25.54 29.75
C ALA A 722 -2.02 26.22 30.53
N SER A 723 -2.83 25.45 31.28
CA SER A 723 -3.89 26.00 32.13
C SER A 723 -3.37 26.78 33.35
N PHE A 724 -2.22 26.39 33.92
CA PHE A 724 -1.51 27.14 34.97
C PHE A 724 -0.82 28.42 34.46
N GLY A 725 -0.77 28.64 33.13
CA GLY A 725 -0.25 29.86 32.51
C GLY A 725 -1.24 31.03 32.48
N LYS A 726 -2.53 30.81 32.78
CA LYS A 726 -3.46 31.90 33.06
C LYS A 726 -3.27 32.31 34.53
N LYS A 727 -2.69 33.50 34.75
CA LYS A 727 -2.63 34.13 36.07
C LYS A 727 -4.02 34.05 36.72
N PRO A 728 -4.14 33.61 37.98
CA PRO A 728 -5.38 33.79 38.71
C PRO A 728 -5.64 35.30 38.81
N ASP A 729 -6.89 35.71 38.61
CA ASP A 729 -7.32 37.08 38.84
C ASP A 729 -6.86 37.52 40.22
N ASN A 730 -6.03 38.57 40.25
CA ASN A 730 -5.55 39.19 41.47
C ASN A 730 -6.74 39.84 42.19
N THR A 731 -7.37 39.11 43.09
CA THR A 731 -8.08 39.69 44.24
C THR A 731 -7.47 39.12 45.52
N VAL A 732 -6.23 39.54 45.79
CA VAL A 732 -5.63 39.42 47.12
C VAL A 732 -5.51 40.84 47.67
N ASP A 733 -6.23 41.10 48.75
CA ASP A 733 -6.09 42.30 49.59
C ASP A 733 -4.61 42.57 49.89
N VAL A 734 -4.11 43.67 49.35
CA VAL A 734 -2.75 44.14 49.62
C VAL A 734 -2.78 44.86 50.97
N ASN A 735 -2.20 44.22 52.00
CA ASN A 735 -1.83 44.92 53.23
C ASN A 735 -0.63 45.86 52.93
N PRO A 736 -0.74 47.20 53.07
CA PRO A 736 0.25 48.15 52.56
C PRO A 736 1.60 48.19 53.30
N ASN A 737 1.81 47.37 54.33
CA ASN A 737 2.92 47.56 55.28
C ASN A 737 3.99 46.45 55.31
N GLN A 738 4.20 45.69 54.23
CA GLN A 738 5.36 44.77 54.14
C GLN A 738 6.29 45.14 52.99
N PRO A 739 7.60 45.38 53.26
CA PRO A 739 8.57 45.55 52.19
C PRO A 739 8.87 44.21 51.51
N PRO A 740 9.11 44.20 50.19
CA PRO A 740 9.31 42.97 49.43
C PRO A 740 10.62 42.30 49.86
N LYS A 741 10.54 41.03 50.29
CA LYS A 741 11.72 40.18 50.49
C LYS A 741 12.14 39.56 49.16
N LYS A 742 13.46 39.58 48.94
CA LYS A 742 14.20 39.13 47.74
C LYS A 742 13.89 37.70 47.32
#